data_AF-A0A166RCE5-F1
#
_entry.id   AF-A0A166RCE5-F1
#
_cell.length_a   1.000
_cell.length_b   1.000
_cell.length_c   1.000
_cell.angle_alpha   90.00
_cell.angle_beta   90.00
_cell.angle_gamma   90.00
#
_symmetry.space_group_name_H-M   'P 1'
#
loop_
_entity.id
_entity.type
_entity.pdbx_description
1 polymer ?
#
loop_
_entity_poly.entity_id
_entity_poly.type
_entity_poly.pdbx_seq_one_letter_code
_entity_poly.pdbx_strand_id
1 'polypeptide(L)'
;MHEPTHNSADERQSRTDESDEPVESNDGLSLSRRTYFKAFGAAGLAGAAGIPAPAMAASDVHGVGNGSYAGTKPSGEDGPPSTLYTTGNVQAPLPSNDWWTSALVEGYSENLFFDPGYGQAVEAGLEVGNPSTWTTSDTAAIMDVSSDFTLGHTATSSFSDARVDGHSDWSVTLKWGSGTGTTLRASLTTGLPFVFCEYTGGGAELDFPAAPNVWADRGNVFGVTHNGNHYGLFAPSGDDWSGTGSATLTNGLSGGYLSIAILPDGNTSTLDTFEEYAYNFVMDTGAGDATRVSPTYDQSASEVRTTYSFNTDDKAESQASGTITGLYPHQHKYTDEALLSDTYVCPRGTMKTTSGSSFTTTHPFRGVLPYLPDRGTYDESELSGYVGDVSSSLGGSDTYSTGKEFGRAAAAAPIADQVGNTSKRDALYDAIQSRMEDWLVAGSGESSNLFYYDDSWGTFIGYPDSYGSASGLNDHHFHYGYFVRGAAALSRTDDSWGDDGNWGGMVDLIVRDFANWERPNRANAQEPATNPADSFPFLRNFSPFGGHSWAAGTAEFADGNDQESSSEAINAYGAMVEWAVYTDNDEMLNWAAYLYTHEVISAMEYWFDVDDGNQPDAWGHDTAGIVWSDKYSYATWFNADAEAVHGINYLPYAGHSLYLGWDADLAERNYSEAVANDDNGGAWNLWPDIMWNYRVFSNPSDAKSMFQAKKGSYTPESGETKAHTYHWIYAIDGMGNPNPSVTADYPLAYVFGSGSDKTYVAYNGGNAAITVNFSDGTSLSVGANSMNSSTGGSQRWRFGRLDRTVGTVELLVVRPHHVVGRSRLERRERHRRVGTRPLRGLRERFAERDRFGGYHVHDGLRTLRRDDLRLFRDGRGRRWQRVERVQHRERHDELVGQRRLQPKRLPHRRVGQRLNRRRTVVHVRLERRVELGGRSLHRQRRVTVQLPDEQERRHPHARNHPRLRGRRLLVRRRHRLLLHLRERRHRQRLPALQPHLLRRKPRVTGRSNRGKPDR
;
A
#
# COMPACT_ATOMS: atom_id res chain seq x y z
N MET A 1 35.79 8.48 -9.87
CA MET A 1 36.24 9.74 -10.52
C MET A 1 35.62 9.82 -11.91
N HIS A 2 34.58 10.63 -12.09
CA HIS A 2 34.49 11.61 -13.17
C HIS A 2 33.18 12.40 -13.06
N GLU A 3 33.27 13.72 -12.93
CA GLU A 3 32.14 14.63 -13.09
C GLU A 3 31.94 14.92 -14.59
N PRO A 4 30.69 15.11 -15.06
CA PRO A 4 30.43 15.99 -16.20
C PRO A 4 30.48 17.45 -15.74
N THR A 5 31.04 18.34 -16.56
CA THR A 5 31.20 19.77 -16.24
C THR A 5 30.36 20.64 -17.16
N HIS A 6 29.90 21.80 -16.66
CA HIS A 6 29.67 22.95 -17.55
C HIS A 6 29.96 24.30 -16.88
N ASN A 7 30.70 25.14 -17.60
CA ASN A 7 31.22 26.43 -17.11
C ASN A 7 30.16 27.53 -17.04
N SER A 8 30.27 28.38 -16.02
CA SER A 8 30.06 29.84 -16.15
C SER A 8 31.41 30.56 -15.96
N ALA A 9 31.64 31.65 -16.70
CA ALA A 9 33.00 32.15 -16.95
C ALA A 9 33.62 33.02 -15.83
N ASP A 10 34.95 32.94 -15.76
CA ASP A 10 35.88 33.67 -14.89
C ASP A 10 35.96 35.18 -15.25
N GLU A 11 35.67 36.08 -14.31
CA GLU A 11 36.09 37.49 -14.39
C GLU A 11 37.00 37.86 -13.22
N ARG A 12 38.31 37.78 -13.47
CA ARG A 12 39.36 38.00 -12.49
C ARG A 12 39.53 39.47 -12.14
N GLN A 13 39.82 39.74 -10.87
CA GLN A 13 40.93 40.63 -10.55
C GLN A 13 41.75 40.11 -9.38
N SER A 14 43.07 40.19 -9.52
CA SER A 14 44.06 39.55 -8.66
C SER A 14 45.01 40.58 -8.04
N ARG A 15 45.41 40.36 -6.78
CA ARG A 15 46.79 40.47 -6.23
C ARG A 15 46.76 40.34 -4.69
N THR A 16 47.53 39.43 -4.07
CA THR A 16 48.95 39.53 -3.62
C THR A 16 49.19 40.70 -2.65
N ASP A 17 49.98 40.58 -1.57
CA ASP A 17 50.97 39.53 -1.22
C ASP A 17 51.27 39.53 0.31
N GLU A 18 52.20 38.67 0.77
CA GLU A 18 52.96 38.73 2.06
C GLU A 18 52.18 38.53 3.40
N SER A 19 52.76 38.01 4.50
CA SER A 19 53.91 37.08 4.73
C SER A 19 53.99 36.65 6.23
N ASP A 20 54.56 35.46 6.48
CA ASP A 20 55.23 34.98 7.72
C ASP A 20 54.48 34.86 9.09
N GLU A 21 54.23 33.61 9.50
CA GLU A 21 54.71 32.87 10.72
C GLU A 21 54.92 33.58 12.10
N PRO A 22 54.82 32.89 13.27
CA PRO A 22 54.65 31.45 13.50
C PRO A 22 53.55 31.04 14.53
N VAL A 23 53.49 29.72 14.81
CA VAL A 23 52.57 29.05 15.76
C VAL A 23 53.00 29.16 17.24
N GLU A 24 52.02 29.38 18.14
CA GLU A 24 52.02 28.78 19.50
C GLU A 24 50.58 28.54 20.01
N SER A 25 50.39 28.04 21.24
CA SER A 25 49.33 27.08 21.60
C SER A 25 48.11 27.58 22.41
N ASN A 26 47.08 26.70 22.42
CA ASN A 26 46.08 26.39 23.47
C ASN A 26 44.62 26.89 23.37
N ASP A 27 43.73 25.94 23.73
CA ASP A 27 42.40 26.02 24.36
C ASP A 27 41.27 26.93 23.81
N GLY A 28 40.07 26.33 23.62
CA GLY A 28 38.82 27.07 23.83
C GLY A 28 37.61 26.72 22.95
N LEU A 29 36.75 25.82 23.45
CA LEU A 29 35.27 25.87 23.40
C LEU A 29 34.54 26.29 22.09
N SER A 30 33.90 25.30 21.48
CA SER A 30 32.52 25.30 20.93
C SER A 30 31.74 26.63 20.73
N LEU A 31 31.05 26.74 19.58
CA LEU A 31 29.62 27.10 19.58
C LEU A 31 28.90 26.67 18.27
N SER A 32 27.59 26.44 18.37
CA SER A 32 26.74 25.85 17.32
C SER A 32 26.34 26.84 16.21
N ARG A 33 26.00 26.32 15.02
CA ARG A 33 25.54 27.06 13.81
C ARG A 33 24.13 27.68 13.95
N ARG A 34 23.82 28.38 15.05
CA ARG A 34 22.49 28.99 15.28
C ARG A 34 22.32 30.43 14.76
N THR A 35 23.25 30.89 13.90
CA THR A 35 23.29 32.27 13.41
C THR A 35 23.70 32.36 11.93
N TYR A 36 22.79 32.08 11.00
CA TYR A 36 22.96 32.50 9.59
C TYR A 36 21.69 32.99 8.86
N PHE A 37 20.58 33.19 9.57
CA PHE A 37 19.39 33.87 9.05
C PHE A 37 19.07 35.13 9.87
N LYS A 38 19.77 36.25 9.58
CA LYS A 38 19.42 37.60 10.07
C LYS A 38 20.25 38.76 9.47
N ALA A 39 20.23 38.94 8.13
CA ALA A 39 20.50 40.25 7.50
C ALA A 39 20.23 40.27 5.98
N PHE A 40 19.03 40.67 5.57
CA PHE A 40 18.85 41.67 4.51
C PHE A 40 17.41 42.20 4.54
N GLY A 41 17.24 43.45 4.94
CA GLY A 41 15.92 44.08 5.06
C GLY A 41 16.00 45.60 4.94
N ALA A 42 14.95 46.17 4.37
CA ALA A 42 14.64 47.60 4.29
C ALA A 42 15.60 48.53 3.50
N ALA A 43 15.29 48.73 2.22
CA ALA A 43 15.18 50.06 1.61
C ALA A 43 14.39 50.00 0.28
N GLY A 44 13.09 50.31 0.29
CA GLY A 44 12.26 50.19 -0.94
C GLY A 44 10.77 50.52 -0.81
N LEU A 45 10.39 51.43 0.10
CA LEU A 45 8.98 51.67 0.45
C LEU A 45 8.32 52.70 -0.50
N ALA A 46 7.67 52.24 -1.57
CA ALA A 46 6.96 53.10 -2.52
C ALA A 46 5.76 52.42 -3.23
N GLY A 47 4.61 52.35 -2.53
CA GLY A 47 3.30 52.48 -3.19
C GLY A 47 2.84 51.39 -4.16
N ALA A 48 2.83 50.12 -3.75
CA ALA A 48 1.87 49.15 -4.30
C ALA A 48 0.59 49.16 -3.45
N ALA A 49 -0.52 49.65 -4.00
CA ALA A 49 -1.82 49.43 -3.40
C ALA A 49 -2.22 47.98 -3.67
N GLY A 50 -2.14 47.13 -2.64
CA GLY A 50 -2.51 45.73 -2.76
C GLY A 50 -3.96 45.60 -3.21
N ILE A 51 -4.17 45.05 -4.41
CA ILE A 51 -5.46 44.50 -4.78
C ILE A 51 -5.65 43.30 -3.85
N PRO A 52 -6.70 43.24 -3.01
CA PRO A 52 -6.95 42.05 -2.21
C PRO A 52 -7.15 40.86 -3.15
N ALA A 53 -6.55 39.72 -2.83
CA ALA A 53 -6.86 38.48 -3.54
C ALA A 53 -8.38 38.25 -3.48
N PRO A 54 -9.01 37.77 -4.56
CA PRO A 54 -10.44 37.49 -4.55
C PRO A 54 -10.72 36.40 -3.51
N ALA A 55 -11.38 36.76 -2.42
CA ALA A 55 -11.86 35.79 -1.44
C ALA A 55 -12.81 34.79 -2.12
N MET A 56 -12.65 33.50 -1.82
CA MET A 56 -13.45 32.42 -2.37
C MET A 56 -14.95 32.71 -2.17
N ALA A 57 -15.73 32.63 -3.25
CA ALA A 57 -17.14 32.94 -3.20
C ALA A 57 -17.87 31.88 -2.36
N ALA A 58 -18.88 32.30 -1.61
CA ALA A 58 -19.72 31.39 -0.81
C ALA A 58 -20.60 30.44 -1.65
N SER A 59 -20.40 30.39 -2.97
CA SER A 59 -20.92 29.37 -3.88
C SER A 59 -20.02 28.13 -3.98
N ASP A 60 -18.75 28.26 -3.59
CA ASP A 60 -17.68 27.31 -3.90
C ASP A 60 -17.27 26.51 -2.64
N VAL A 61 -18.20 26.39 -1.69
CA VAL A 61 -18.06 25.65 -0.42
C VAL A 61 -19.15 24.58 -0.36
N HIS A 62 -18.74 23.32 -0.21
CA HIS A 62 -19.60 22.16 -0.29
C HIS A 62 -19.79 21.56 1.11
N GLY A 63 -20.99 21.68 1.67
CA GLY A 63 -21.31 21.21 3.02
C GLY A 63 -21.55 19.71 3.12
N VAL A 64 -21.00 19.08 4.16
CA VAL A 64 -21.05 17.64 4.45
C VAL A 64 -21.28 17.46 5.95
N GLY A 65 -22.52 17.18 6.35
CA GLY A 65 -22.93 17.20 7.76
C GLY A 65 -22.81 18.61 8.36
N ASN A 66 -22.02 18.74 9.43
CA ASN A 66 -21.60 20.01 10.03
C ASN A 66 -20.34 20.60 9.37
N GLY A 67 -19.59 19.81 8.59
CA GLY A 67 -18.35 20.21 7.92
C GLY A 67 -18.54 20.73 6.50
N SER A 68 -17.42 21.08 5.85
CA SER A 68 -17.38 21.47 4.44
C SER A 68 -15.99 21.35 3.82
N TYR A 69 -15.94 21.13 2.50
CA TYR A 69 -14.72 21.26 1.68
C TYR A 69 -14.84 22.42 0.67
N ALA A 70 -13.70 22.93 0.22
CA ALA A 70 -13.61 23.95 -0.83
C ALA A 70 -13.64 23.31 -2.22
N GLY A 71 -14.45 23.88 -3.13
CA GLY A 71 -14.47 23.57 -4.57
C GLY A 71 -13.57 24.52 -5.40
N THR A 72 -12.73 25.33 -4.75
CA THR A 72 -11.76 26.21 -5.39
C THR A 72 -10.50 26.26 -4.55
N LYS A 73 -9.34 26.01 -5.17
CA LYS A 73 -8.07 25.96 -4.47
C LYS A 73 -7.71 27.32 -3.84
N PRO A 74 -7.20 27.37 -2.59
CA PRO A 74 -6.74 28.61 -1.99
C PRO A 74 -5.67 29.36 -2.81
N SER A 75 -5.72 30.69 -2.73
CA SER A 75 -4.94 31.59 -3.57
C SER A 75 -3.47 31.71 -3.13
N GLY A 76 -2.61 30.84 -3.67
CA GLY A 76 -1.15 30.90 -3.48
C GLY A 76 -0.52 29.55 -3.23
N GLU A 77 -1.33 28.54 -2.92
CA GLU A 77 -0.90 27.16 -2.68
C GLU A 77 -0.58 26.43 -4.00
N ASP A 78 0.29 25.43 -3.95
CA ASP A 78 0.57 24.52 -5.06
C ASP A 78 -0.57 23.49 -5.23
N GLY A 79 -0.53 22.70 -6.31
CA GLY A 79 -1.57 21.71 -6.62
C GLY A 79 -1.09 20.70 -7.66
N PRO A 80 -1.89 19.68 -7.96
CA PRO A 80 -1.41 18.48 -8.65
C PRO A 80 -1.12 18.76 -10.13
N PRO A 81 -0.41 17.84 -10.83
CA PRO A 81 0.02 18.06 -12.20
C PRO A 81 -1.15 18.33 -13.15
N SER A 82 -1.12 19.49 -13.79
CA SER A 82 -2.20 19.98 -14.67
C SER A 82 -2.08 19.52 -16.13
N THR A 83 -1.01 18.79 -16.46
CA THR A 83 -0.82 18.14 -17.76
C THR A 83 -0.98 16.64 -17.56
N LEU A 84 -1.88 16.03 -18.34
CA LEU A 84 -2.25 14.63 -18.22
C LEU A 84 -2.17 13.91 -19.57
N TYR A 85 -1.51 12.77 -19.58
CA TYR A 85 -1.29 11.92 -20.76
C TYR A 85 -2.26 10.75 -20.78
N THR A 86 -3.55 11.06 -20.65
CA THR A 86 -4.63 10.10 -20.84
C THR A 86 -5.18 10.12 -22.27
N THR A 87 -5.90 9.07 -22.63
CA THR A 87 -6.83 9.05 -23.76
C THR A 87 -8.27 9.25 -23.28
N GLY A 88 -9.23 9.40 -24.20
CA GLY A 88 -10.65 9.53 -23.83
C GLY A 88 -11.28 8.35 -23.08
N ASN A 89 -10.58 7.22 -22.98
CA ASN A 89 -10.98 6.05 -22.18
C ASN A 89 -10.73 6.24 -20.66
N VAL A 90 -9.80 7.12 -20.28
CA VAL A 90 -9.34 7.30 -18.89
C VAL A 90 -9.68 8.72 -18.45
N GLN A 91 -10.52 8.80 -17.41
CA GLN A 91 -11.14 10.04 -16.94
C GLN A 91 -11.17 10.02 -15.41
N ALA A 92 -11.24 11.20 -14.79
CA ALA A 92 -11.28 11.37 -13.35
C ALA A 92 -12.51 10.67 -12.70
N PRO A 93 -12.40 10.16 -11.46
CA PRO A 93 -11.21 10.21 -10.61
C PRO A 93 -10.08 9.31 -11.13
N LEU A 94 -8.86 9.85 -11.09
CA LEU A 94 -7.64 9.23 -11.59
C LEU A 94 -6.88 8.58 -10.43
N PRO A 95 -6.33 7.37 -10.61
CA PRO A 95 -5.37 6.84 -9.66
C PRO A 95 -4.11 7.71 -9.62
N SER A 96 -3.51 7.77 -8.45
CA SER A 96 -2.16 8.23 -8.16
C SER A 96 -1.52 7.17 -7.26
N ASN A 97 -0.24 7.30 -6.90
CA ASN A 97 0.42 6.43 -5.92
C ASN A 97 0.43 4.92 -6.31
N ASP A 98 0.82 4.61 -7.55
CA ASP A 98 1.04 3.21 -7.99
C ASP A 98 2.30 3.08 -8.85
N TRP A 99 2.73 1.86 -9.18
CA TRP A 99 4.00 1.55 -9.88
C TRP A 99 4.10 2.08 -11.33
N TRP A 100 3.03 2.68 -11.86
CA TRP A 100 2.90 3.12 -13.25
C TRP A 100 2.48 4.59 -13.42
N THR A 101 2.28 5.34 -12.33
CA THR A 101 1.60 6.65 -12.40
C THR A 101 2.41 7.76 -13.06
N SER A 102 3.71 7.57 -13.32
CA SER A 102 4.52 8.48 -14.14
C SER A 102 3.96 8.61 -15.56
N ALA A 103 3.40 7.53 -16.12
CA ALA A 103 2.74 7.53 -17.42
C ALA A 103 1.43 8.36 -17.49
N LEU A 104 0.93 8.88 -16.36
CA LEU A 104 -0.17 9.86 -16.34
C LEU A 104 0.33 11.30 -16.51
N VAL A 105 1.54 11.62 -16.06
CA VAL A 105 2.06 13.00 -15.99
C VAL A 105 3.17 13.29 -16.99
N GLU A 106 3.90 12.26 -17.41
CA GLU A 106 4.88 12.31 -18.49
C GLU A 106 4.27 11.96 -19.84
N GLY A 107 4.84 12.49 -20.93
CA GLY A 107 4.46 12.09 -22.30
C GLY A 107 4.97 10.72 -22.74
N TYR A 108 5.55 9.98 -21.80
CA TYR A 108 6.26 8.71 -21.93
C TYR A 108 6.14 8.00 -20.58
N SER A 109 7.21 7.46 -20.00
CA SER A 109 7.26 7.10 -18.59
C SER A 109 8.72 7.00 -18.10
N GLU A 110 8.90 7.05 -16.78
CA GLU A 110 10.02 6.38 -16.11
C GLU A 110 9.86 4.85 -16.18
N ASN A 111 10.73 4.10 -15.50
CA ASN A 111 10.67 2.64 -15.49
C ASN A 111 9.42 2.12 -14.76
N LEU A 112 8.61 1.30 -15.44
CA LEU A 112 7.39 0.71 -14.92
C LEU A 112 7.65 -0.77 -14.57
N PHE A 113 7.82 -1.05 -13.29
CA PHE A 113 8.14 -2.38 -12.77
C PHE A 113 6.87 -3.20 -12.58
N PHE A 114 6.67 -4.20 -13.44
CA PHE A 114 5.49 -5.07 -13.46
C PHE A 114 5.77 -6.52 -13.03
N ASP A 115 7.00 -6.82 -12.62
CA ASP A 115 7.47 -8.06 -11.98
C ASP A 115 6.89 -9.38 -12.52
N PRO A 116 7.68 -10.17 -13.28
CA PRO A 116 9.15 -10.19 -13.29
C PRO A 116 9.82 -9.20 -14.26
N GLY A 117 9.03 -8.49 -15.06
CA GLY A 117 9.56 -7.53 -16.03
C GLY A 117 9.57 -6.10 -15.54
N TYR A 118 10.35 -5.26 -16.22
CA TYR A 118 10.08 -3.84 -16.30
C TYR A 118 9.84 -3.45 -17.76
N GLY A 119 9.15 -2.32 -17.96
CA GLY A 119 9.12 -1.66 -19.26
C GLY A 119 9.14 -0.15 -19.12
N GLN A 120 9.67 0.54 -20.12
CA GLN A 120 9.69 2.01 -20.18
C GLN A 120 9.08 2.50 -21.49
N ALA A 121 8.13 3.44 -21.41
CA ALA A 121 7.59 4.06 -22.61
C ALA A 121 8.58 5.08 -23.18
N VAL A 122 8.86 5.01 -24.49
CA VAL A 122 9.81 5.86 -25.20
C VAL A 122 9.26 6.28 -26.57
N GLU A 123 9.96 7.21 -27.26
CA GLU A 123 9.54 7.71 -28.58
C GLU A 123 9.33 6.58 -29.61
N ALA A 124 10.16 5.54 -29.58
CA ALA A 124 10.11 4.42 -30.51
C ALA A 124 9.04 3.35 -30.19
N GLY A 125 8.48 3.35 -28.98
CA GLY A 125 7.58 2.29 -28.50
C GLY A 125 7.76 1.99 -27.01
N LEU A 126 7.74 0.70 -26.64
CA LEU A 126 7.95 0.23 -25.28
C LEU A 126 9.31 -0.49 -25.18
N GLU A 127 10.23 -0.02 -24.35
CA GLU A 127 11.40 -0.80 -23.93
C GLU A 127 10.99 -1.88 -22.93
N VAL A 128 11.61 -3.06 -23.00
CA VAL A 128 11.28 -4.22 -22.16
C VAL A 128 12.56 -4.91 -21.68
N GLY A 129 12.58 -5.30 -20.41
CA GLY A 129 13.65 -6.12 -19.84
C GLY A 129 13.19 -6.97 -18.64
N ASN A 130 14.02 -7.93 -18.25
CA ASN A 130 13.82 -8.80 -17.08
C ASN A 130 15.06 -8.64 -16.17
N PRO A 131 15.05 -7.70 -15.20
CA PRO A 131 16.16 -7.55 -14.26
C PRO A 131 16.15 -8.75 -13.30
N SER A 132 17.30 -9.39 -13.11
CA SER A 132 17.41 -10.60 -12.28
C SER A 132 18.71 -10.71 -11.48
N THR A 133 19.48 -9.63 -11.40
CA THR A 133 20.74 -9.54 -10.65
C THR A 133 20.78 -8.26 -9.83
N TRP A 134 21.54 -8.28 -8.72
CA TRP A 134 21.61 -7.19 -7.75
C TRP A 134 23.00 -6.55 -7.75
N THR A 135 23.03 -5.22 -7.75
CA THR A 135 24.18 -4.40 -7.35
C THR A 135 23.95 -3.88 -5.93
N THR A 136 24.90 -4.12 -5.01
CA THR A 136 24.78 -3.71 -3.60
C THR A 136 25.83 -2.68 -3.17
N SER A 137 25.48 -1.88 -2.17
CA SER A 137 26.32 -0.88 -1.50
C SER A 137 25.86 -0.68 -0.05
N ASP A 138 26.71 -0.05 0.77
CA ASP A 138 26.48 0.31 2.18
C ASP A 138 25.20 1.14 2.44
N THR A 139 24.45 1.56 1.41
CA THR A 139 23.17 2.27 1.54
C THR A 139 22.03 1.71 0.68
N ALA A 140 22.27 0.77 -0.24
CA ALA A 140 21.22 0.22 -1.11
C ALA A 140 21.56 -1.14 -1.74
N ALA A 141 20.53 -1.96 -1.96
CA ALA A 141 20.55 -3.08 -2.88
C ALA A 141 19.60 -2.77 -4.04
N ILE A 142 20.12 -2.70 -5.27
CA ILE A 142 19.40 -2.24 -6.47
C ILE A 142 19.44 -3.35 -7.52
N MET A 143 18.31 -3.61 -8.19
CA MET A 143 18.26 -4.55 -9.31
C MET A 143 18.91 -3.96 -10.57
N ASP A 144 19.64 -4.76 -11.35
CA ASP A 144 20.37 -4.28 -12.54
C ASP A 144 19.43 -4.05 -13.73
N VAL A 145 18.68 -2.95 -13.71
CA VAL A 145 17.72 -2.57 -14.76
C VAL A 145 18.41 -2.32 -16.10
N SER A 146 18.03 -3.08 -17.14
CA SER A 146 18.46 -2.83 -18.52
C SER A 146 17.49 -3.41 -19.56
N SER A 147 17.31 -2.66 -20.64
CA SER A 147 16.45 -2.97 -21.77
C SER A 147 17.08 -4.04 -22.67
N ASP A 148 16.35 -5.12 -22.93
CA ASP A 148 16.77 -6.19 -23.85
C ASP A 148 16.32 -5.90 -25.30
N PHE A 149 15.20 -5.18 -25.48
CA PHE A 149 14.71 -4.73 -26.78
C PHE A 149 13.65 -3.62 -26.64
N THR A 150 13.49 -2.84 -27.72
CA THR A 150 12.34 -1.96 -27.90
C THR A 150 11.27 -2.65 -28.75
N LEU A 151 10.05 -2.78 -28.21
CA LEU A 151 8.83 -3.12 -28.91
C LEU A 151 8.29 -1.88 -29.64
N GLY A 152 8.64 -1.75 -30.92
CA GLY A 152 8.20 -0.70 -31.84
C GLY A 152 7.19 -1.17 -32.90
N HIS A 153 7.12 -0.44 -34.01
CA HIS A 153 6.04 -0.53 -34.99
C HIS A 153 6.51 -0.30 -36.45
N THR A 154 6.37 -1.28 -37.35
CA THR A 154 7.00 -1.30 -38.69
C THR A 154 6.65 -0.14 -39.64
N ALA A 155 5.62 0.65 -39.35
CA ALA A 155 5.23 1.84 -40.11
C ALA A 155 5.78 3.18 -39.56
N THR A 156 6.35 3.22 -38.34
CA THR A 156 6.97 4.43 -37.77
C THR A 156 7.99 4.08 -36.69
N SER A 157 9.20 4.64 -36.78
CA SER A 157 10.27 4.46 -35.78
C SER A 157 10.20 5.48 -34.63
N SER A 158 9.08 6.20 -34.50
CA SER A 158 8.90 7.35 -33.62
C SER A 158 7.42 7.73 -33.52
N PHE A 159 7.00 8.14 -32.33
CA PHE A 159 5.68 8.64 -31.97
C PHE A 159 5.78 10.03 -31.30
N SER A 160 4.66 10.71 -31.09
CA SER A 160 4.63 12.01 -30.39
C SER A 160 4.67 11.89 -28.87
N ASP A 161 4.02 10.85 -28.36
CA ASP A 161 3.67 10.62 -26.97
C ASP A 161 3.18 9.17 -26.78
N ALA A 162 3.38 8.63 -25.58
CA ALA A 162 2.60 7.53 -25.03
C ALA A 162 1.49 8.10 -24.12
N ARG A 163 0.41 7.33 -23.92
CA ARG A 163 -0.75 7.72 -23.09
C ARG A 163 -1.41 6.53 -22.44
N VAL A 164 -2.01 6.71 -21.26
CA VAL A 164 -2.85 5.69 -20.62
C VAL A 164 -4.20 5.56 -21.34
N ASP A 165 -4.48 4.37 -21.88
CA ASP A 165 -5.68 4.00 -22.65
C ASP A 165 -6.62 3.04 -21.91
N GLY A 166 -6.15 2.51 -20.78
CA GLY A 166 -6.91 1.73 -19.80
C GLY A 166 -6.05 1.41 -18.58
N HIS A 167 -6.68 1.05 -17.46
CA HIS A 167 -6.03 0.49 -16.28
C HIS A 167 -7.06 -0.28 -15.43
N SER A 168 -6.62 -1.19 -14.56
CA SER A 168 -7.50 -1.86 -13.60
C SER A 168 -6.86 -1.90 -12.21
N ASP A 169 -7.08 -2.95 -11.41
CA ASP A 169 -6.65 -3.00 -10.00
C ASP A 169 -5.11 -3.14 -9.84
N TRP A 170 -4.41 -3.71 -10.82
CA TRP A 170 -2.93 -3.78 -10.87
C TRP A 170 -2.39 -3.94 -12.31
N SER A 171 -3.11 -3.37 -13.28
CA SER A 171 -2.70 -3.37 -14.69
C SER A 171 -2.79 -1.97 -15.29
N VAL A 172 -1.85 -1.61 -16.17
CA VAL A 172 -1.92 -0.42 -17.02
C VAL A 172 -1.93 -0.82 -18.49
N THR A 173 -2.57 -0.03 -19.34
CA THR A 173 -2.49 -0.16 -20.80
C THR A 173 -2.09 1.16 -21.40
N LEU A 174 -0.90 1.19 -22.00
CA LEU A 174 -0.31 2.36 -22.66
C LEU A 174 -0.55 2.31 -24.16
N LYS A 175 -0.57 3.49 -24.79
CA LYS A 175 -0.86 3.67 -26.22
C LYS A 175 -0.09 4.81 -26.84
N TRP A 176 0.57 4.49 -27.95
CA TRP A 176 1.35 5.42 -28.76
C TRP A 176 0.57 5.85 -30.00
N GLY A 177 0.82 7.06 -30.49
CA GLY A 177 0.22 7.56 -31.73
C GLY A 177 -1.29 7.82 -31.63
N SER A 178 -1.79 8.14 -30.44
CA SER A 178 -3.22 8.34 -30.18
C SER A 178 -3.82 9.40 -31.10
N GLY A 179 -5.01 9.12 -31.66
CA GLY A 179 -5.67 9.99 -32.64
C GLY A 179 -5.10 9.90 -34.08
N THR A 180 -4.06 9.11 -34.33
CA THR A 180 -3.55 8.84 -35.69
C THR A 180 -4.12 7.55 -36.28
N GLY A 181 -3.66 7.20 -37.50
CA GLY A 181 -3.95 5.89 -38.13
C GLY A 181 -2.89 4.81 -37.86
N THR A 182 -1.92 5.09 -36.98
CA THR A 182 -0.77 4.24 -36.68
C THR A 182 -0.60 4.16 -35.16
N THR A 183 -0.93 3.03 -34.53
CA THR A 183 -0.91 2.91 -33.06
C THR A 183 -0.32 1.58 -32.61
N LEU A 184 0.50 1.66 -31.57
CA LEU A 184 0.83 0.56 -30.66
C LEU A 184 -0.03 0.73 -29.39
N ARG A 185 -0.56 -0.37 -28.86
CA ARG A 185 -0.96 -0.53 -27.46
C ARG A 185 -0.10 -1.61 -26.81
N ALA A 186 0.25 -1.45 -25.55
CA ALA A 186 0.85 -2.48 -24.72
C ALA A 186 0.21 -2.47 -23.33
N SER A 187 -0.17 -3.64 -22.81
CA SER A 187 -0.61 -3.80 -21.42
C SER A 187 0.47 -4.46 -20.58
N LEU A 188 0.70 -3.87 -19.41
CA LEU A 188 1.59 -4.33 -18.36
C LEU A 188 0.74 -4.61 -17.12
N THR A 189 1.01 -5.71 -16.42
CA THR A 189 0.23 -6.13 -15.23
C THR A 189 1.16 -6.72 -14.19
N THR A 190 1.07 -6.26 -12.94
CA THR A 190 1.93 -6.77 -11.86
C THR A 190 1.76 -8.28 -11.68
N GLY A 191 2.86 -9.02 -11.59
CA GLY A 191 2.83 -10.47 -11.41
C GLY A 191 2.41 -11.25 -12.66
N LEU A 192 2.36 -10.64 -13.84
CA LEU A 192 2.16 -11.35 -15.10
C LEU A 192 3.46 -11.35 -15.92
N PRO A 193 4.00 -12.53 -16.28
CA PRO A 193 5.17 -12.64 -17.14
C PRO A 193 4.82 -12.42 -18.63
N PHE A 194 3.84 -11.54 -18.93
CA PHE A 194 3.31 -11.28 -20.26
C PHE A 194 3.14 -9.77 -20.52
N VAL A 195 3.53 -9.34 -21.72
CA VAL A 195 3.16 -8.04 -22.29
C VAL A 195 2.20 -8.30 -23.45
N PHE A 196 0.96 -7.82 -23.34
CA PHE A 196 -0.09 -8.01 -24.35
C PHE A 196 -0.20 -6.78 -25.25
N CYS A 197 -0.20 -6.96 -26.57
CA CYS A 197 -0.02 -5.84 -27.51
C CYS A 197 -1.05 -5.83 -28.64
N GLU A 198 -1.57 -4.64 -28.97
CA GLU A 198 -2.45 -4.42 -30.13
C GLU A 198 -1.86 -3.38 -31.09
N TYR A 199 -2.06 -3.59 -32.39
CA TYR A 199 -1.44 -2.86 -33.48
C TYR A 199 -2.49 -2.32 -34.46
N THR A 200 -2.24 -1.17 -35.07
CA THR A 200 -3.03 -0.64 -36.19
C THR A 200 -2.14 0.24 -37.07
N GLY A 201 -2.28 0.10 -38.39
CA GLY A 201 -1.51 0.87 -39.38
C GLY A 201 -0.18 0.22 -39.82
N GLY A 202 0.21 -0.87 -39.17
CA GLY A 202 1.38 -1.70 -39.50
C GLY A 202 1.43 -2.93 -38.60
N GLY A 203 2.61 -3.51 -38.44
CA GLY A 203 2.87 -4.66 -37.57
C GLY A 203 3.99 -4.37 -36.57
N ALA A 204 4.47 -5.41 -35.88
CA ALA A 204 5.48 -5.31 -34.84
C ALA A 204 6.91 -5.28 -35.38
N GLU A 205 7.75 -4.48 -34.72
CA GLU A 205 9.19 -4.38 -34.92
C GLU A 205 9.85 -4.45 -33.54
N LEU A 206 10.70 -5.45 -33.29
CA LEU A 206 11.43 -5.62 -32.03
C LEU A 206 12.91 -5.40 -32.33
N ASP A 207 13.44 -4.27 -31.87
CA ASP A 207 14.84 -3.90 -32.04
C ASP A 207 15.66 -4.25 -30.79
N PHE A 208 16.58 -5.19 -30.93
CA PHE A 208 17.52 -5.62 -29.89
C PHE A 208 18.86 -4.89 -30.06
N PRO A 209 19.60 -4.56 -28.97
CA PRO A 209 20.95 -3.99 -29.05
C PRO A 209 21.95 -4.84 -29.86
N ALA A 210 21.73 -6.16 -29.92
CA ALA A 210 22.41 -7.09 -30.81
C ALA A 210 21.50 -8.28 -31.15
N ALA A 211 21.77 -8.96 -32.26
CA ALA A 211 20.96 -10.08 -32.76
C ALA A 211 20.67 -11.15 -31.68
N PRO A 212 19.40 -11.39 -31.29
CA PRO A 212 19.06 -12.36 -30.26
C PRO A 212 19.28 -13.79 -30.76
N ASN A 213 19.52 -14.70 -29.82
CA ASN A 213 19.61 -16.13 -30.11
C ASN A 213 18.20 -16.71 -30.22
N VAL A 214 17.68 -16.85 -31.45
CA VAL A 214 16.43 -17.56 -31.72
C VAL A 214 16.69 -19.06 -31.60
N TRP A 215 16.23 -19.66 -30.49
CA TRP A 215 16.42 -21.08 -30.16
C TRP A 215 15.21 -21.95 -30.49
N ALA A 216 14.03 -21.35 -30.64
CA ALA A 216 12.85 -21.97 -31.25
C ALA A 216 12.28 -21.05 -32.34
N ASP A 217 11.97 -21.64 -33.49
CA ASP A 217 11.32 -20.99 -34.64
C ASP A 217 10.18 -21.92 -35.09
N ARG A 218 8.94 -21.42 -34.99
CA ARG A 218 7.71 -22.11 -35.38
C ARG A 218 6.94 -21.34 -36.47
N GLY A 219 7.57 -20.35 -37.11
CA GLY A 219 6.87 -19.35 -37.94
C GLY A 219 6.28 -18.23 -37.07
N ASN A 220 5.02 -18.36 -36.61
CA ASN A 220 4.33 -17.34 -35.82
C ASN A 220 4.70 -17.33 -34.32
N VAL A 221 5.40 -18.36 -33.81
CA VAL A 221 5.90 -18.42 -32.43
C VAL A 221 7.42 -18.59 -32.42
N PHE A 222 8.11 -17.68 -31.75
CA PHE A 222 9.57 -17.71 -31.55
C PHE A 222 9.91 -17.87 -30.07
N GLY A 223 10.99 -18.61 -29.78
CA GLY A 223 11.68 -18.59 -28.48
C GLY A 223 13.06 -17.97 -28.66
N VAL A 224 13.36 -16.91 -27.91
CA VAL A 224 14.58 -16.10 -28.07
C VAL A 224 15.35 -15.91 -26.76
N THR A 225 16.63 -15.56 -26.85
CA THR A 225 17.46 -15.14 -25.71
C THR A 225 18.24 -13.87 -26.06
N HIS A 226 18.22 -12.89 -25.17
CA HIS A 226 19.10 -11.71 -25.19
C HIS A 226 19.66 -11.47 -23.79
N ASN A 227 20.93 -11.07 -23.68
CA ASN A 227 21.72 -10.89 -22.43
C ASN A 227 21.77 -12.04 -21.39
N GLY A 228 20.98 -13.10 -21.56
CA GLY A 228 20.76 -14.18 -20.58
C GLY A 228 19.28 -14.40 -20.30
N ASN A 229 18.47 -13.35 -20.47
CA ASN A 229 17.01 -13.38 -20.37
C ASN A 229 16.37 -14.13 -21.55
N HIS A 230 15.28 -14.83 -21.27
CA HIS A 230 14.56 -15.66 -22.23
C HIS A 230 13.16 -15.10 -22.50
N TYR A 231 12.74 -15.11 -23.77
CA TYR A 231 11.44 -14.57 -24.16
C TYR A 231 10.72 -15.49 -25.16
N GLY A 232 9.40 -15.56 -25.05
CA GLY A 232 8.51 -16.14 -26.06
C GLY A 232 7.81 -15.02 -26.84
N LEU A 233 7.80 -15.09 -28.18
CA LEU A 233 7.18 -14.08 -29.05
C LEU A 233 6.02 -14.74 -29.79
N PHE A 234 4.77 -14.38 -29.49
CA PHE A 234 3.58 -15.09 -29.97
C PHE A 234 2.72 -14.20 -30.86
N ALA A 235 2.66 -14.54 -32.15
CA ALA A 235 1.81 -13.87 -33.15
C ALA A 235 0.65 -14.78 -33.60
N PRO A 236 -0.36 -14.24 -34.31
CA PRO A 236 -1.52 -15.01 -34.80
C PRO A 236 -1.11 -16.13 -35.79
N SER A 237 -1.97 -17.13 -35.97
CA SER A 237 -1.62 -18.30 -36.78
C SER A 237 -1.51 -17.96 -38.27
N GLY A 238 -0.28 -18.00 -38.80
CA GLY A 238 0.07 -17.63 -40.17
C GLY A 238 0.66 -16.21 -40.33
N ASP A 239 0.76 -15.45 -39.24
CA ASP A 239 1.57 -14.23 -39.15
C ASP A 239 3.01 -14.62 -38.74
N ASP A 240 3.81 -15.08 -39.71
CA ASP A 240 5.18 -15.56 -39.48
C ASP A 240 6.17 -14.41 -39.16
N TRP A 241 7.05 -14.65 -38.19
CA TRP A 241 8.16 -13.74 -37.85
C TRP A 241 9.24 -13.70 -38.92
N SER A 242 9.98 -12.59 -38.98
CA SER A 242 11.08 -12.34 -39.91
C SER A 242 12.23 -11.60 -39.23
N GLY A 243 13.43 -11.68 -39.81
CA GLY A 243 14.63 -10.97 -39.30
C GLY A 243 15.64 -11.82 -38.53
N THR A 244 15.38 -13.13 -38.36
CA THR A 244 16.25 -14.10 -37.68
C THR A 244 17.72 -13.98 -38.07
N GLY A 245 18.59 -13.79 -37.08
CA GLY A 245 20.03 -13.57 -37.28
C GLY A 245 20.43 -12.10 -37.55
N SER A 246 19.48 -11.17 -37.45
CA SER A 246 19.72 -9.72 -37.41
C SER A 246 19.32 -9.15 -36.04
N ALA A 247 19.61 -7.87 -35.79
CA ALA A 247 19.24 -7.16 -34.56
C ALA A 247 17.73 -6.87 -34.45
N THR A 248 17.02 -6.86 -35.57
CA THR A 248 15.60 -6.52 -35.67
C THR A 248 14.79 -7.77 -35.99
N LEU A 249 13.76 -8.05 -35.19
CA LEU A 249 12.72 -9.03 -35.52
C LEU A 249 11.44 -8.30 -35.94
N THR A 250 10.74 -8.77 -36.96
CA THR A 250 9.53 -8.12 -37.48
C THR A 250 8.41 -9.12 -37.67
N ASN A 251 7.16 -8.66 -37.49
CA ASN A 251 5.97 -9.43 -37.81
C ASN A 251 4.95 -8.53 -38.52
N GLY A 252 4.28 -9.07 -39.55
CA GLY A 252 3.27 -8.35 -40.33
C GLY A 252 1.93 -8.13 -39.61
N LEU A 253 1.62 -8.96 -38.61
CA LEU A 253 0.39 -8.91 -37.79
C LEU A 253 -0.90 -8.64 -38.58
N SER A 254 -1.27 -9.52 -39.52
CA SER A 254 -2.57 -9.45 -40.18
C SER A 254 -3.76 -9.65 -39.22
N GLY A 255 -3.54 -10.30 -38.07
CA GLY A 255 -4.49 -10.32 -36.95
C GLY A 255 -4.52 -9.04 -36.09
N GLY A 256 -3.46 -8.22 -36.12
CA GLY A 256 -3.37 -6.94 -35.40
C GLY A 256 -3.03 -7.02 -33.90
N TYR A 257 -2.55 -8.16 -33.40
CA TYR A 257 -2.14 -8.34 -32.00
C TYR A 257 -0.95 -9.30 -31.87
N LEU A 258 -0.19 -9.19 -30.78
CA LEU A 258 0.80 -10.18 -30.35
C LEU A 258 0.89 -10.20 -28.82
N SER A 259 1.57 -11.19 -28.26
CA SER A 259 2.09 -11.12 -26.90
C SER A 259 3.57 -11.49 -26.83
N ILE A 260 4.23 -10.96 -25.81
CA ILE A 260 5.59 -11.33 -25.41
C ILE A 260 5.50 -11.97 -24.03
N ALA A 261 6.11 -13.14 -23.84
CA ALA A 261 6.32 -13.71 -22.52
C ALA A 261 7.76 -13.55 -22.05
N ILE A 262 7.93 -13.32 -20.75
CA ILE A 262 9.21 -13.43 -20.05
C ILE A 262 9.31 -14.88 -19.56
N LEU A 263 10.24 -15.65 -20.10
CA LEU A 263 10.37 -17.08 -19.78
C LEU A 263 11.42 -17.30 -18.67
N PRO A 264 11.17 -18.20 -17.70
CA PRO A 264 12.13 -18.52 -16.63
C PRO A 264 13.36 -19.27 -17.16
N ASP A 265 13.26 -19.92 -18.33
CA ASP A 265 14.36 -20.57 -19.02
C ASP A 265 14.19 -20.61 -20.55
N GLY A 266 15.21 -21.09 -21.25
CA GLY A 266 15.23 -21.26 -22.71
C GLY A 266 14.77 -22.65 -23.21
N ASN A 267 13.91 -23.36 -22.48
CA ASN A 267 13.47 -24.70 -22.87
C ASN A 267 12.17 -24.67 -23.69
N THR A 268 12.03 -25.61 -24.63
CA THR A 268 10.84 -25.71 -25.49
C THR A 268 9.57 -26.09 -24.74
N SER A 269 9.68 -26.86 -23.64
CA SER A 269 8.54 -27.20 -22.77
C SER A 269 7.96 -25.99 -22.04
N THR A 270 8.82 -25.03 -21.70
CA THR A 270 8.46 -23.77 -21.07
C THR A 270 7.74 -22.90 -22.09
N LEU A 271 8.29 -22.79 -23.31
CA LEU A 271 7.61 -22.14 -24.44
C LEU A 271 6.24 -22.78 -24.75
N ASP A 272 6.16 -24.11 -24.79
CA ASP A 272 4.90 -24.86 -24.99
C ASP A 272 3.85 -24.49 -23.90
N THR A 273 4.28 -24.40 -22.64
CA THR A 273 3.40 -24.10 -21.50
C THR A 273 2.89 -22.66 -21.54
N PHE A 274 3.74 -21.70 -21.94
CA PHE A 274 3.34 -20.30 -22.08
C PHE A 274 2.49 -20.06 -23.35
N GLU A 275 2.69 -20.83 -24.43
CA GLU A 275 1.88 -20.77 -25.66
C GLU A 275 0.39 -21.09 -25.39
N GLU A 276 0.06 -21.89 -24.36
CA GLU A 276 -1.33 -22.18 -23.97
C GLU A 276 -2.10 -20.94 -23.48
N TYR A 277 -1.41 -19.95 -22.91
CA TYR A 277 -1.97 -18.75 -22.27
C TYR A 277 -1.62 -17.44 -23.02
N ALA A 278 -0.63 -17.46 -23.91
CA ALA A 278 -0.12 -16.28 -24.62
C ALA A 278 -1.18 -15.48 -25.40
N TYR A 279 -2.33 -16.08 -25.69
CA TYR A 279 -3.42 -15.48 -26.45
C TYR A 279 -4.61 -15.00 -25.58
N ASN A 280 -4.51 -15.13 -24.25
CA ASN A 280 -5.55 -14.77 -23.29
C ASN A 280 -5.26 -13.38 -22.72
N PHE A 281 -5.66 -12.32 -23.42
CA PHE A 281 -5.14 -10.98 -23.15
C PHE A 281 -5.75 -10.37 -21.87
N VAL A 282 -4.93 -10.21 -20.83
CA VAL A 282 -5.25 -9.36 -19.68
C VAL A 282 -4.88 -7.92 -20.04
N MET A 283 -5.84 -7.19 -20.61
CA MET A 283 -5.68 -5.81 -21.09
C MET A 283 -6.97 -5.02 -20.81
N ASP A 284 -6.87 -3.88 -20.13
CA ASP A 284 -7.99 -2.93 -20.04
C ASP A 284 -7.92 -1.88 -21.14
N THR A 285 -9.08 -1.47 -21.67
CA THR A 285 -9.20 -0.32 -22.57
C THR A 285 -10.37 0.61 -22.16
N GLY A 286 -10.53 0.83 -20.85
CA GLY A 286 -11.52 1.74 -20.26
C GLY A 286 -12.74 1.07 -19.61
N ALA A 287 -12.80 -0.26 -19.56
CA ALA A 287 -13.80 -0.99 -18.76
C ALA A 287 -13.40 -1.05 -17.27
N GLY A 288 -12.10 -0.93 -17.02
CA GLY A 288 -11.48 -0.88 -15.71
C GLY A 288 -11.31 -2.23 -15.04
N ASP A 289 -11.51 -3.36 -15.73
CA ASP A 289 -11.80 -4.67 -15.11
C ASP A 289 -10.91 -5.86 -15.52
N ALA A 290 -9.79 -5.63 -16.21
CA ALA A 290 -8.83 -6.69 -16.57
C ALA A 290 -8.30 -7.48 -15.34
N THR A 291 -8.04 -6.82 -14.22
CA THR A 291 -7.73 -7.45 -12.94
C THR A 291 -8.65 -6.98 -11.82
N ARG A 292 -8.95 -7.90 -10.88
CA ARG A 292 -9.90 -7.68 -9.77
C ARG A 292 -9.45 -8.32 -8.46
N VAL A 293 -9.29 -7.51 -7.41
CA VAL A 293 -9.14 -7.94 -6.02
C VAL A 293 -10.49 -7.98 -5.33
N SER A 294 -10.72 -9.01 -4.51
CA SER A 294 -11.96 -9.18 -3.74
C SER A 294 -11.65 -9.81 -2.38
N PRO A 295 -11.44 -8.98 -1.33
CA PRO A 295 -11.25 -9.45 0.02
C PRO A 295 -12.57 -9.75 0.74
N THR A 296 -12.53 -10.73 1.64
CA THR A 296 -13.60 -11.01 2.60
C THR A 296 -13.00 -11.25 3.98
N TYR A 297 -13.37 -10.41 4.95
CA TYR A 297 -13.02 -10.58 6.36
C TYR A 297 -14.00 -11.53 7.04
N ASP A 298 -13.56 -12.76 7.31
CA ASP A 298 -14.27 -13.70 8.17
C ASP A 298 -13.93 -13.40 9.63
N GLN A 299 -14.65 -12.45 10.22
CA GLN A 299 -14.50 -12.09 11.63
C GLN A 299 -14.61 -13.31 12.57
N SER A 300 -15.35 -14.36 12.21
CA SER A 300 -15.52 -15.53 13.07
C SER A 300 -14.28 -16.45 13.13
N ALA A 301 -13.44 -16.40 12.10
CA ALA A 301 -12.10 -17.02 12.10
C ALA A 301 -10.99 -16.00 12.46
N SER A 302 -11.27 -14.71 12.29
CA SER A 302 -10.30 -13.62 12.15
C SER A 302 -9.32 -13.86 10.99
N GLU A 303 -9.88 -14.11 9.81
CA GLU A 303 -9.13 -14.34 8.56
C GLU A 303 -9.60 -13.38 7.47
N VAL A 304 -8.67 -12.75 6.77
CA VAL A 304 -8.93 -12.08 5.49
C VAL A 304 -8.67 -13.09 4.39
N ARG A 305 -9.66 -13.34 3.53
CA ARG A 305 -9.52 -14.18 2.34
C ARG A 305 -9.60 -13.31 1.11
N THR A 306 -8.52 -13.22 0.35
CA THR A 306 -8.38 -12.27 -0.78
C THR A 306 -8.31 -13.05 -2.08
N THR A 307 -9.35 -12.94 -2.91
CA THR A 307 -9.35 -13.49 -4.27
C THR A 307 -8.79 -12.47 -5.25
N TYR A 308 -7.81 -12.88 -6.04
CA TYR A 308 -7.22 -12.12 -7.14
C TYR A 308 -7.69 -12.76 -8.45
N SER A 309 -8.34 -12.00 -9.33
CA SER A 309 -8.96 -12.49 -10.56
C SER A 309 -8.44 -11.77 -11.80
N PHE A 310 -8.35 -12.52 -12.91
CA PHE A 310 -7.90 -12.06 -14.23
C PHE A 310 -9.02 -12.27 -15.26
N ASN A 311 -9.53 -11.17 -15.83
CA ASN A 311 -10.43 -11.19 -16.96
C ASN A 311 -9.61 -11.09 -18.26
N THR A 312 -10.01 -11.86 -19.27
CA THR A 312 -9.20 -12.14 -20.47
C THR A 312 -10.00 -11.91 -21.75
N ASP A 313 -9.43 -11.20 -22.71
CA ASP A 313 -9.91 -11.13 -24.09
C ASP A 313 -9.23 -12.24 -24.91
N ASP A 314 -9.82 -13.44 -24.85
CA ASP A 314 -9.34 -14.64 -25.54
C ASP A 314 -9.29 -14.42 -27.06
N LYS A 315 -8.08 -14.39 -27.63
CA LYS A 315 -7.85 -14.27 -29.07
C LYS A 315 -8.07 -15.63 -29.77
N ALA A 316 -7.94 -15.68 -31.10
CA ALA A 316 -8.39 -16.84 -31.89
C ALA A 316 -7.59 -18.14 -31.64
N GLU A 317 -6.37 -18.02 -31.13
CA GLU A 317 -5.42 -19.10 -30.85
C GLU A 317 -5.45 -19.62 -29.41
N SER A 318 -6.24 -19.03 -28.49
CA SER A 318 -6.35 -19.40 -27.08
C SER A 318 -6.61 -20.90 -26.86
N GLN A 319 -5.80 -21.53 -26.00
CA GLN A 319 -5.85 -22.99 -25.75
C GLN A 319 -6.26 -23.35 -24.32
N ALA A 320 -5.75 -22.61 -23.33
CA ALA A 320 -6.19 -22.65 -21.94
C ALA A 320 -7.09 -21.44 -21.60
N SER A 321 -7.52 -21.30 -20.33
CA SER A 321 -8.31 -20.16 -19.86
C SER A 321 -7.66 -19.52 -18.62
N GLY A 322 -7.71 -18.19 -18.53
CA GLY A 322 -6.94 -17.43 -17.53
C GLY A 322 -5.51 -17.16 -18.00
N THR A 323 -4.56 -17.04 -17.07
CA THR A 323 -3.16 -16.68 -17.33
C THR A 323 -2.19 -17.48 -16.45
N ILE A 324 -0.88 -17.36 -16.71
CA ILE A 324 0.18 -17.69 -15.74
C ILE A 324 0.47 -16.41 -14.94
N THR A 325 0.64 -16.52 -13.62
CA THR A 325 0.98 -15.39 -12.75
C THR A 325 2.09 -15.78 -11.77
N GLY A 326 3.06 -14.88 -11.59
CA GLY A 326 4.06 -14.94 -10.53
C GLY A 326 3.49 -14.34 -9.24
N LEU A 327 3.47 -15.14 -8.18
CA LEU A 327 3.06 -14.74 -6.83
C LEU A 327 4.27 -14.22 -6.06
N TYR A 328 4.13 -13.09 -5.37
CA TYR A 328 5.13 -12.57 -4.43
C TYR A 328 5.23 -13.42 -3.13
N PRO A 329 6.29 -13.28 -2.31
CA PRO A 329 6.40 -13.95 -1.00
C PRO A 329 5.18 -13.80 -0.09
N HIS A 330 4.63 -12.59 0.06
CA HIS A 330 3.43 -12.33 0.87
C HIS A 330 2.17 -13.05 0.35
N GLN A 331 2.20 -13.58 -0.89
CA GLN A 331 1.10 -14.33 -1.52
C GLN A 331 1.37 -15.84 -1.51
N HIS A 332 2.54 -16.29 -2.00
CA HIS A 332 2.85 -17.72 -2.13
C HIS A 332 3.06 -18.46 -0.80
N LYS A 333 3.31 -17.73 0.29
CA LYS A 333 3.30 -18.29 1.66
C LYS A 333 1.90 -18.46 2.25
N TYR A 334 0.87 -17.85 1.64
CA TYR A 334 -0.49 -17.72 2.18
C TYR A 334 -1.58 -18.24 1.21
N THR A 335 -1.22 -19.09 0.24
CA THR A 335 -2.15 -19.66 -0.75
C THR A 335 -2.16 -21.19 -0.73
N ASP A 336 -3.32 -21.78 -1.02
CA ASP A 336 -3.51 -23.22 -1.24
C ASP A 336 -3.34 -23.63 -2.72
N GLU A 337 -3.10 -22.68 -3.63
CA GLU A 337 -3.00 -22.99 -5.07
C GLU A 337 -1.79 -23.88 -5.41
N ALA A 338 -1.94 -24.68 -6.47
CA ALA A 338 -0.84 -25.49 -6.98
C ALA A 338 0.21 -24.60 -7.68
N LEU A 339 1.39 -24.49 -7.08
CA LEU A 339 2.54 -23.79 -7.65
C LEU A 339 3.22 -24.66 -8.72
N LEU A 340 3.68 -24.03 -9.79
CA LEU A 340 4.47 -24.66 -10.86
C LEU A 340 5.94 -24.80 -10.43
N SER A 341 6.78 -25.38 -11.29
CA SER A 341 8.23 -25.42 -11.11
C SER A 341 8.91 -24.04 -11.26
N ASP A 342 8.19 -23.10 -11.85
CA ASP A 342 8.78 -21.93 -12.50
C ASP A 342 8.76 -20.73 -11.56
N THR A 343 9.90 -20.04 -11.46
CA THR A 343 10.16 -18.97 -10.49
C THR A 343 10.93 -17.84 -11.12
N TYR A 344 10.71 -16.62 -10.63
CA TYR A 344 11.46 -15.44 -11.03
C TYR A 344 12.15 -14.81 -9.81
N VAL A 345 13.30 -14.17 -10.05
CA VAL A 345 13.88 -13.20 -9.10
C VAL A 345 13.25 -11.85 -9.43
N CYS A 346 12.82 -11.13 -8.40
CA CYS A 346 12.28 -9.78 -8.51
C CYS A 346 12.83 -8.91 -7.35
N PRO A 347 12.59 -7.58 -7.36
CA PRO A 347 12.95 -6.69 -6.24
C PRO A 347 12.35 -7.13 -4.90
N ARG A 348 11.24 -7.88 -4.90
CA ARG A 348 10.56 -8.44 -3.72
C ARG A 348 11.00 -9.87 -3.36
N GLY A 349 12.17 -10.33 -3.82
CA GLY A 349 12.67 -11.68 -3.57
C GLY A 349 12.27 -12.71 -4.63
N THR A 350 11.98 -13.96 -4.25
CA THR A 350 11.62 -15.01 -5.21
C THR A 350 10.10 -15.10 -5.42
N MET A 351 9.66 -14.81 -6.64
CA MET A 351 8.29 -15.08 -7.10
C MET A 351 8.13 -16.57 -7.46
N LYS A 352 6.95 -17.14 -7.17
CA LYS A 352 6.60 -18.52 -7.57
C LYS A 352 5.37 -18.49 -8.45
N THR A 353 5.35 -19.23 -9.55
CA THR A 353 4.23 -19.15 -10.49
C THR A 353 3.08 -20.10 -10.16
N THR A 354 1.87 -19.70 -10.54
CA THR A 354 0.67 -20.55 -10.68
C THR A 354 -0.08 -20.18 -11.97
N SER A 355 -1.14 -20.91 -12.32
CA SER A 355 -1.92 -20.67 -13.54
C SER A 355 -3.43 -20.83 -13.32
N GLY A 356 -4.21 -19.88 -13.84
CA GLY A 356 -5.67 -19.92 -13.80
C GLY A 356 -6.30 -18.56 -14.08
N SER A 357 -7.63 -18.47 -13.98
CA SER A 357 -8.37 -17.20 -14.05
C SER A 357 -8.35 -16.42 -12.74
N SER A 358 -7.87 -17.02 -11.65
CA SER A 358 -7.82 -16.44 -10.32
C SER A 358 -6.96 -17.28 -9.37
N PHE A 359 -6.45 -16.67 -8.30
CA PHE A 359 -5.95 -17.37 -7.10
C PHE A 359 -6.55 -16.75 -5.84
N THR A 360 -6.41 -17.42 -4.68
CA THR A 360 -6.82 -16.87 -3.38
C THR A 360 -5.70 -16.96 -2.34
N THR A 361 -5.53 -15.91 -1.54
CA THR A 361 -4.73 -15.95 -0.30
C THR A 361 -5.63 -15.96 0.93
N THR A 362 -5.15 -16.50 2.05
CA THR A 362 -5.81 -16.40 3.36
C THR A 362 -4.81 -15.96 4.41
N HIS A 363 -5.00 -14.75 4.94
CA HIS A 363 -4.12 -14.11 5.91
C HIS A 363 -4.85 -13.94 7.26
N PRO A 364 -4.24 -14.32 8.40
CA PRO A 364 -4.86 -14.14 9.72
C PRO A 364 -4.81 -12.68 10.15
N PHE A 365 -5.98 -12.06 10.30
CA PHE A 365 -6.11 -10.75 10.95
C PHE A 365 -6.00 -10.94 12.47
N ARG A 366 -5.16 -10.12 13.13
CA ARG A 366 -4.83 -10.28 14.55
C ARG A 366 -5.44 -9.21 15.45
N GLY A 367 -6.35 -8.40 14.90
CA GLY A 367 -6.98 -7.28 15.59
C GLY A 367 -6.06 -6.06 15.74
N VAL A 368 -6.60 -5.02 16.37
CA VAL A 368 -5.89 -3.83 16.86
C VAL A 368 -6.41 -3.45 18.25
N LEU A 369 -5.84 -2.46 18.91
CA LEU A 369 -6.40 -1.87 20.14
C LEU A 369 -6.36 -0.33 20.09
N PRO A 370 -7.40 0.38 20.57
CA PRO A 370 -7.41 1.84 20.65
C PRO A 370 -6.37 2.41 21.63
N TYR A 371 -5.95 1.60 22.60
CA TYR A 371 -4.89 1.90 23.57
C TYR A 371 -4.48 0.60 24.30
N LEU A 372 -3.35 0.60 24.99
CA LEU A 372 -2.96 -0.51 25.87
C LEU A 372 -3.70 -0.42 27.22
N PRO A 373 -4.08 -1.56 27.84
CA PRO A 373 -4.73 -1.57 29.15
C PRO A 373 -3.77 -1.24 30.28
N ASP A 374 -4.32 -0.76 31.40
CA ASP A 374 -3.60 -0.59 32.66
C ASP A 374 -3.18 -1.95 33.25
N ARG A 375 -1.95 -2.35 32.87
CA ARG A 375 -1.27 -3.60 33.23
C ARG A 375 0.22 -3.41 33.52
N GLY A 376 0.72 -2.17 33.48
CA GLY A 376 2.13 -1.87 33.68
C GLY A 376 2.57 -1.89 35.14
N THR A 377 3.87 -2.09 35.35
CA THR A 377 4.51 -2.02 36.69
C THR A 377 5.14 -0.65 36.99
N TYR A 378 4.53 0.42 36.45
CA TYR A 378 4.96 1.81 36.64
C TYR A 378 4.62 2.37 38.04
N ASP A 379 5.27 3.47 38.41
CA ASP A 379 4.85 4.29 39.53
C ASP A 379 3.70 5.19 39.07
N GLU A 380 2.49 4.95 39.62
CA GLU A 380 1.26 5.70 39.30
C GLU A 380 1.44 7.23 39.44
N SER A 381 2.27 7.68 40.39
CA SER A 381 2.51 9.10 40.64
C SER A 381 3.50 9.72 39.65
N GLU A 382 4.47 8.94 39.16
CA GLU A 382 5.36 9.34 38.07
C GLU A 382 4.57 9.41 36.73
N LEU A 383 3.75 8.39 36.44
CA LEU A 383 2.91 8.37 35.24
C LEU A 383 1.88 9.51 35.26
N SER A 384 1.20 9.74 36.39
CA SER A 384 0.29 10.89 36.55
C SER A 384 1.01 12.24 36.45
N GLY A 385 2.30 12.30 36.77
CA GLY A 385 3.14 13.47 36.54
C GLY A 385 3.33 13.75 35.04
N TYR A 386 3.79 12.74 34.29
CA TYR A 386 3.96 12.86 32.84
C TYR A 386 2.65 13.14 32.10
N VAL A 387 1.53 12.56 32.53
CA VAL A 387 0.17 12.91 32.05
C VAL A 387 -0.15 14.39 32.30
N GLY A 388 0.25 14.93 33.45
CA GLY A 388 0.12 16.36 33.77
C GLY A 388 0.87 17.26 32.80
N ASP A 389 2.08 16.86 32.40
CA ASP A 389 2.97 17.61 31.49
C ASP A 389 2.52 17.59 30.01
N VAL A 390 1.64 16.66 29.58
CA VAL A 390 1.18 16.60 28.17
C VAL A 390 0.44 17.88 27.77
N SER A 391 0.84 18.50 26.66
CA SER A 391 0.14 19.68 26.11
C SER A 391 -1.27 19.32 25.63
N SER A 392 -2.26 20.05 26.16
CA SER A 392 -3.65 20.13 25.67
C SER A 392 -3.90 21.38 24.81
N SER A 393 -2.84 21.94 24.24
CA SER A 393 -2.90 22.80 23.04
C SER A 393 -2.26 22.02 21.91
N LEU A 394 -3.01 21.79 20.83
CA LEU A 394 -2.45 21.14 19.65
C LEU A 394 -1.78 22.18 18.75
N GLY A 395 -0.68 21.79 18.13
CA GLY A 395 0.07 22.57 17.16
C GLY A 395 -0.26 22.21 15.71
N GLY A 396 0.80 22.11 14.91
CA GLY A 396 0.75 21.82 13.48
C GLY A 396 0.63 23.08 12.62
N SER A 397 1.51 23.22 11.65
CA SER A 397 1.48 24.26 10.59
C SER A 397 0.76 23.79 9.32
N ASP A 398 0.64 22.48 9.16
CA ASP A 398 0.33 21.77 7.93
C ASP A 398 -0.38 20.45 8.29
N THR A 399 -0.81 19.69 7.28
CA THR A 399 -1.52 18.42 7.48
C THR A 399 -0.70 17.39 8.26
N TYR A 400 0.56 17.13 7.90
CA TYR A 400 1.39 16.14 8.61
C TYR A 400 1.62 16.52 10.08
N SER A 401 2.08 17.76 10.32
CA SER A 401 2.43 18.20 11.68
C SER A 401 1.19 18.42 12.57
N THR A 402 0.01 18.68 12.00
CA THR A 402 -1.27 18.63 12.76
C THR A 402 -1.69 17.18 13.03
N GLY A 403 -1.49 16.28 12.07
CA GLY A 403 -1.74 14.85 12.20
C GLY A 403 -1.01 14.23 13.40
N LYS A 404 0.32 14.41 13.48
CA LYS A 404 1.12 13.88 14.61
C LYS A 404 0.62 14.39 15.97
N GLU A 405 0.13 15.64 16.05
CA GLU A 405 -0.47 16.21 17.26
C GLU A 405 -1.81 15.54 17.65
N PHE A 406 -2.66 15.16 16.68
CA PHE A 406 -3.85 14.33 16.94
C PHE A 406 -3.45 12.95 17.48
N GLY A 407 -2.46 12.29 16.86
CA GLY A 407 -1.93 11.01 17.32
C GLY A 407 -1.40 11.08 18.75
N ARG A 408 -0.56 12.08 19.04
CA ARG A 408 0.02 12.35 20.36
C ARG A 408 -1.04 12.52 21.44
N ALA A 409 -2.11 13.28 21.15
CA ALA A 409 -3.20 13.51 22.09
C ALA A 409 -4.09 12.26 22.27
N ALA A 410 -4.38 11.54 21.18
CA ALA A 410 -5.17 10.32 21.19
C ALA A 410 -4.50 9.17 21.98
N ALA A 411 -3.17 9.06 21.91
CA ALA A 411 -2.41 8.11 22.72
C ALA A 411 -2.36 8.50 24.22
N ALA A 412 -2.30 9.80 24.53
CA ALA A 412 -2.19 10.29 25.91
C ALA A 412 -3.54 10.33 26.68
N ALA A 413 -4.66 10.58 26.01
CA ALA A 413 -5.96 10.75 26.68
C ALA A 413 -6.48 9.49 27.42
N PRO A 414 -6.33 8.25 26.89
CA PRO A 414 -6.68 7.03 27.63
C PRO A 414 -5.80 6.80 28.86
N ILE A 415 -4.51 7.14 28.80
CA ILE A 415 -3.60 7.05 29.96
C ILE A 415 -4.02 8.05 31.04
N ALA A 416 -4.49 9.24 30.65
CA ALA A 416 -5.05 10.22 31.57
C ALA A 416 -6.31 9.70 32.29
N ASP A 417 -7.14 8.89 31.63
CA ASP A 417 -8.28 8.21 32.25
C ASP A 417 -7.84 7.10 33.23
N GLN A 418 -6.85 6.29 32.84
CA GLN A 418 -6.30 5.19 33.65
C GLN A 418 -5.72 5.68 34.98
N VAL A 419 -4.98 6.80 35.00
CA VAL A 419 -4.48 7.43 36.24
C VAL A 419 -5.55 8.26 36.98
N GLY A 420 -6.81 8.22 36.55
CA GLY A 420 -7.93 8.95 37.15
C GLY A 420 -7.95 10.46 36.92
N ASN A 421 -7.09 10.98 36.04
CA ASN A 421 -6.98 12.40 35.69
C ASN A 421 -7.96 12.77 34.56
N THR A 422 -9.26 12.57 34.84
CA THR A 422 -10.35 12.82 33.88
C THR A 422 -10.33 14.25 33.33
N SER A 423 -9.97 15.26 34.13
CA SER A 423 -9.85 16.64 33.63
C SER A 423 -8.72 16.86 32.61
N LYS A 424 -7.65 16.05 32.61
CA LYS A 424 -6.63 16.06 31.55
C LYS A 424 -7.11 15.28 30.33
N ARG A 425 -7.76 14.13 30.53
CA ARG A 425 -8.41 13.33 29.47
C ARG A 425 -9.39 14.20 28.66
N ASP A 426 -10.31 14.87 29.35
CA ASP A 426 -11.33 15.72 28.76
C ASP A 426 -10.67 16.86 27.98
N ALA A 427 -9.73 17.59 28.60
CA ALA A 427 -8.99 18.66 27.94
C ALA A 427 -8.13 18.21 26.72
N LEU A 428 -7.79 16.92 26.61
CA LEU A 428 -7.11 16.37 25.42
C LEU A 428 -8.12 16.05 24.31
N TYR A 429 -9.28 15.46 24.62
CA TYR A 429 -10.34 15.26 23.62
C TYR A 429 -10.94 16.59 23.15
N ASP A 430 -11.19 17.55 24.05
CA ASP A 430 -11.61 18.92 23.72
C ASP A 430 -10.65 19.59 22.72
N ALA A 431 -9.35 19.33 22.86
CA ALA A 431 -8.30 19.89 22.00
C ALA A 431 -8.19 19.18 20.64
N ILE A 432 -8.39 17.85 20.60
CA ILE A 432 -8.54 17.10 19.33
C ILE A 432 -9.78 17.62 18.60
N GLN A 433 -10.94 17.67 19.27
CA GLN A 433 -12.20 18.13 18.69
C GLN A 433 -12.06 19.56 18.15
N SER A 434 -11.61 20.51 18.97
CA SER A 434 -11.50 21.92 18.56
C SER A 434 -10.58 22.13 17.35
N ARG A 435 -9.51 21.34 17.22
CA ARG A 435 -8.57 21.40 16.08
C ARG A 435 -9.03 20.56 14.89
N MET A 436 -9.82 19.52 15.11
CA MET A 436 -10.44 18.73 14.04
C MET A 436 -11.56 19.53 13.36
N GLU A 437 -12.48 20.10 14.13
CA GLU A 437 -13.61 20.88 13.62
C GLU A 437 -13.15 22.17 12.90
N ASP A 438 -11.99 22.72 13.28
CA ASP A 438 -11.27 23.79 12.57
C ASP A 438 -10.78 23.35 11.17
N TRP A 439 -10.30 22.11 11.00
CA TRP A 439 -9.88 21.58 9.70
C TRP A 439 -11.01 21.01 8.82
N LEU A 440 -12.11 20.54 9.44
CA LEU A 440 -13.25 19.94 8.73
C LEU A 440 -14.26 20.96 8.20
N VAL A 441 -13.98 22.27 8.29
CA VAL A 441 -14.83 23.36 7.77
C VAL A 441 -14.02 24.28 6.86
N ALA A 442 -14.20 24.16 5.54
CA ALA A 442 -13.76 25.19 4.61
C ALA A 442 -14.69 26.42 4.65
N GLY A 443 -14.24 27.54 5.21
CA GLY A 443 -14.96 28.81 5.24
C GLY A 443 -14.73 29.68 3.99
N SER A 444 -15.67 30.60 3.74
CA SER A 444 -15.63 31.50 2.57
C SER A 444 -14.51 32.55 2.70
N GLY A 445 -13.43 32.34 1.97
CA GLY A 445 -12.25 33.21 1.96
C GLY A 445 -11.12 32.80 2.90
N GLU A 446 -11.19 31.62 3.50
CA GLU A 446 -10.08 31.01 4.22
C GLU A 446 -9.04 30.41 3.26
N SER A 447 -7.83 30.17 3.77
CA SER A 447 -6.69 29.69 2.97
C SER A 447 -5.74 28.76 3.74
N SER A 448 -6.22 28.17 4.84
CA SER A 448 -5.43 27.34 5.76
C SER A 448 -6.39 26.65 6.73
N ASN A 449 -6.04 25.45 7.21
CA ASN A 449 -6.91 24.57 7.97
C ASN A 449 -8.16 24.14 7.17
N LEU A 450 -8.01 23.72 5.91
CA LEU A 450 -9.16 23.28 5.12
C LEU A 450 -8.79 22.18 4.13
N PHE A 451 -9.78 21.38 3.75
CA PHE A 451 -9.70 20.47 2.61
C PHE A 451 -10.30 21.10 1.35
N TYR A 452 -9.57 21.00 0.24
CA TYR A 452 -10.00 21.34 -1.12
C TYR A 452 -10.18 20.06 -1.94
N TYR A 453 -11.21 20.00 -2.78
CA TYR A 453 -11.40 18.91 -3.75
C TYR A 453 -10.92 19.33 -5.13
N ASP A 454 -9.91 18.65 -5.66
CA ASP A 454 -9.50 18.79 -7.05
C ASP A 454 -10.31 17.83 -7.93
N ASP A 455 -11.14 18.38 -8.82
CA ASP A 455 -12.02 17.60 -9.71
C ASP A 455 -11.29 17.04 -10.95
N SER A 456 -10.07 17.50 -11.21
CA SER A 456 -9.27 17.11 -12.38
C SER A 456 -8.49 15.81 -12.11
N TRP A 457 -8.14 15.57 -10.84
CA TRP A 457 -7.63 14.28 -10.35
C TRP A 457 -8.67 13.46 -9.57
N GLY A 458 -9.65 14.09 -8.93
CA GLY A 458 -10.54 13.42 -7.97
C GLY A 458 -9.81 13.13 -6.66
N THR A 459 -9.42 14.20 -5.94
CA THR A 459 -8.58 14.11 -4.73
C THR A 459 -8.85 15.22 -3.72
N PHE A 460 -8.70 14.90 -2.42
CA PHE A 460 -8.73 15.84 -1.30
C PHE A 460 -7.31 16.29 -0.95
N ILE A 461 -7.09 17.61 -0.96
CA ILE A 461 -5.82 18.23 -0.56
C ILE A 461 -6.09 19.14 0.64
N GLY A 462 -5.49 18.81 1.78
CA GLY A 462 -5.53 19.64 2.98
C GLY A 462 -4.45 20.73 2.97
N TYR A 463 -4.85 22.00 3.11
CA TYR A 463 -3.94 23.15 3.15
C TYR A 463 -3.83 23.78 4.55
N PRO A 464 -2.64 24.19 5.01
CA PRO A 464 -1.36 24.14 4.29
C PRO A 464 -0.83 22.71 4.11
N ASP A 465 -0.23 22.45 2.95
CA ASP A 465 0.32 21.14 2.62
C ASP A 465 1.78 21.01 3.08
N SER A 466 2.29 19.79 3.02
CA SER A 466 3.70 19.48 3.30
C SER A 466 4.13 18.23 2.52
N TYR A 467 5.45 18.05 2.37
CA TYR A 467 6.09 16.86 1.73
C TYR A 467 5.65 16.55 0.28
N GLY A 468 4.95 17.48 -0.38
CA GLY A 468 4.43 17.29 -1.74
C GLY A 468 3.02 16.69 -1.79
N SER A 469 2.29 16.67 -0.68
CA SER A 469 0.89 16.23 -0.66
C SER A 469 -0.01 17.04 -1.61
N ALA A 470 0.20 18.37 -1.78
CA ALA A 470 -0.55 19.11 -2.80
C ALA A 470 -0.03 18.92 -4.24
N SER A 471 1.29 18.87 -4.44
CA SER A 471 1.93 19.01 -5.76
C SER A 471 2.30 17.69 -6.43
N GLY A 472 2.67 16.67 -5.65
CA GLY A 472 2.95 15.31 -6.08
C GLY A 472 1.85 14.30 -5.72
N LEU A 473 0.83 14.70 -4.94
CA LEU A 473 -0.15 13.80 -4.29
C LEU A 473 0.51 12.76 -3.38
N ASN A 474 1.59 13.15 -2.71
CA ASN A 474 2.35 12.29 -1.80
C ASN A 474 1.61 12.08 -0.47
N ASP A 475 1.86 10.96 0.20
CA ASP A 475 1.72 10.82 1.66
C ASP A 475 0.31 11.03 2.25
N HIS A 476 -0.74 11.02 1.42
CA HIS A 476 -2.13 11.21 1.88
C HIS A 476 -2.53 10.18 2.94
N HIS A 477 -2.14 8.92 2.81
CA HIS A 477 -2.35 7.89 3.83
C HIS A 477 -1.61 8.21 5.15
N PHE A 478 -0.34 8.63 5.11
CA PHE A 478 0.41 9.03 6.31
C PHE A 478 -0.25 10.24 6.99
N HIS A 479 -0.50 11.32 6.25
CA HIS A 479 -1.07 12.57 6.75
C HIS A 479 -2.48 12.34 7.30
N TYR A 480 -3.37 11.78 6.49
CA TYR A 480 -4.79 11.68 6.81
C TYR A 480 -5.11 10.49 7.73
N GLY A 481 -4.28 9.45 7.75
CA GLY A 481 -4.37 8.37 8.73
C GLY A 481 -4.35 8.88 10.18
N TYR A 482 -3.60 9.94 10.46
CA TYR A 482 -3.63 10.63 11.75
C TYR A 482 -4.91 11.45 12.01
N PHE A 483 -5.54 12.04 10.98
CA PHE A 483 -6.85 12.69 11.13
C PHE A 483 -7.91 11.66 11.49
N VAL A 484 -7.93 10.52 10.78
CA VAL A 484 -8.81 9.36 11.09
C VAL A 484 -8.50 8.81 12.49
N ARG A 485 -7.22 8.81 12.94
CA ARG A 485 -6.83 8.44 14.30
C ARG A 485 -7.45 9.36 15.36
N GLY A 486 -7.44 10.68 15.12
CA GLY A 486 -8.10 11.66 15.97
C GLY A 486 -9.63 11.49 15.98
N ALA A 487 -10.24 11.35 14.80
CA ALA A 487 -11.69 11.17 14.64
C ALA A 487 -12.22 9.89 15.33
N ALA A 488 -11.52 8.77 15.16
CA ALA A 488 -11.84 7.52 15.85
C ALA A 488 -11.68 7.64 17.38
N ALA A 489 -10.69 8.40 17.86
CA ALA A 489 -10.52 8.66 19.29
C ALA A 489 -11.66 9.51 19.90
N LEU A 490 -12.23 10.45 19.12
CA LEU A 490 -13.43 11.21 19.50
C LEU A 490 -14.69 10.33 19.47
N SER A 491 -14.95 9.64 18.36
CA SER A 491 -16.13 8.79 18.16
C SER A 491 -16.23 7.66 19.19
N ARG A 492 -15.10 7.12 19.65
CA ARG A 492 -15.02 6.18 20.79
C ARG A 492 -15.55 6.75 22.13
N THR A 493 -15.74 8.06 22.23
CA THR A 493 -16.18 8.76 23.46
C THR A 493 -17.48 9.56 23.30
N ASP A 494 -17.80 10.00 22.09
CA ASP A 494 -19.07 10.62 21.69
C ASP A 494 -19.51 9.98 20.37
N ASP A 495 -20.44 9.02 20.44
CA ASP A 495 -20.95 8.32 19.26
C ASP A 495 -21.64 9.30 18.29
N SER A 496 -22.32 10.33 18.81
CA SER A 496 -22.99 11.34 17.99
C SER A 496 -22.03 12.28 17.22
N TRP A 497 -20.79 12.47 17.69
CA TRP A 497 -19.78 13.21 16.92
C TRP A 497 -19.49 12.52 15.58
N GLY A 498 -19.44 11.17 15.61
CA GLY A 498 -19.13 10.32 14.47
C GLY A 498 -20.29 10.08 13.48
N ASP A 499 -21.51 10.57 13.75
CA ASP A 499 -22.64 10.47 12.82
C ASP A 499 -22.31 11.12 11.45
N ASP A 500 -22.74 10.51 10.34
CA ASP A 500 -22.70 11.06 8.97
C ASP A 500 -23.24 12.50 8.90
N GLY A 501 -24.32 12.76 9.64
CA GLY A 501 -25.00 14.06 9.68
C GLY A 501 -24.29 15.12 10.52
N ASN A 502 -23.26 14.72 11.30
CA ASN A 502 -22.41 15.59 12.08
C ASN A 502 -21.02 15.69 11.44
N TRP A 503 -19.99 15.02 11.96
CA TRP A 503 -18.63 15.11 11.42
C TRP A 503 -18.18 13.87 10.66
N GLY A 504 -18.86 12.73 10.86
CA GLY A 504 -18.49 11.46 10.23
C GLY A 504 -18.45 11.53 8.72
N GLY A 505 -19.39 12.26 8.10
CA GLY A 505 -19.44 12.44 6.66
C GLY A 505 -18.16 13.05 6.07
N MET A 506 -17.51 14.01 6.73
CA MET A 506 -16.22 14.56 6.27
C MET A 506 -15.07 13.58 6.48
N VAL A 507 -15.06 12.84 7.60
CA VAL A 507 -14.04 11.84 7.89
C VAL A 507 -14.10 10.69 6.88
N ASP A 508 -15.28 10.25 6.46
CA ASP A 508 -15.47 9.23 5.43
C ASP A 508 -14.95 9.68 4.05
N LEU A 509 -15.06 10.97 3.69
CA LEU A 509 -14.42 11.50 2.48
C LEU A 509 -12.89 11.49 2.59
N ILE A 510 -12.35 11.80 3.77
CA ILE A 510 -10.90 11.76 4.03
C ILE A 510 -10.37 10.31 3.99
N VAL A 511 -11.11 9.33 4.53
CA VAL A 511 -10.78 7.90 4.39
C VAL A 511 -10.81 7.47 2.92
N ARG A 512 -11.85 7.87 2.18
CA ARG A 512 -11.98 7.51 0.75
C ARG A 512 -10.89 8.14 -0.11
N ASP A 513 -10.33 9.27 0.27
CA ASP A 513 -9.27 9.86 -0.54
C ASP A 513 -8.03 8.97 -0.63
N PHE A 514 -7.51 8.44 0.48
CA PHE A 514 -6.35 7.54 0.47
C PHE A 514 -6.74 6.06 0.27
N ALA A 515 -7.99 5.68 0.55
CA ALA A 515 -8.46 4.30 0.60
C ALA A 515 -9.92 4.07 0.17
N ASN A 516 -10.39 4.65 -0.95
CA ASN A 516 -11.74 4.37 -1.47
C ASN A 516 -11.88 2.87 -1.77
N TRP A 517 -12.70 2.18 -0.99
CA TRP A 517 -12.92 0.73 -1.13
C TRP A 517 -13.91 0.38 -2.26
N GLU A 518 -14.63 1.38 -2.78
CA GLU A 518 -15.51 1.25 -3.94
C GLU A 518 -14.77 1.63 -5.22
N ARG A 519 -15.16 1.03 -6.36
CA ARG A 519 -14.58 1.37 -7.67
C ARG A 519 -15.45 2.40 -8.38
N PRO A 520 -14.90 3.58 -8.74
CA PRO A 520 -15.68 4.71 -9.22
C PRO A 520 -16.32 4.44 -10.59
N ASN A 521 -17.64 4.58 -10.65
CA ASN A 521 -18.39 4.60 -11.90
C ASN A 521 -18.26 5.98 -12.57
N ARG A 522 -17.23 6.13 -13.41
CA ARG A 522 -16.89 7.33 -14.20
C ARG A 522 -18.01 7.91 -15.09
N ALA A 523 -19.17 7.26 -15.19
CA ALA A 523 -20.37 7.81 -15.85
C ALA A 523 -21.24 8.69 -14.94
N ASN A 524 -20.98 8.68 -13.63
CA ASN A 524 -21.64 9.52 -12.63
C ASN A 524 -20.85 10.83 -12.40
N ALA A 525 -21.37 11.73 -11.55
CA ALA A 525 -20.72 12.99 -11.22
C ALA A 525 -19.72 12.84 -10.06
N GLN A 526 -18.57 13.51 -10.18
CA GLN A 526 -17.59 13.72 -9.12
C GLN A 526 -18.10 14.79 -8.16
N GLU A 527 -18.91 14.40 -7.19
CA GLU A 527 -19.57 15.29 -6.22
C GLU A 527 -19.44 14.69 -4.81
N PRO A 528 -18.30 14.87 -4.11
CA PRO A 528 -17.99 14.13 -2.87
C PRO A 528 -19.12 14.16 -1.83
N ALA A 529 -19.76 15.32 -1.62
CA ALA A 529 -20.88 15.50 -0.70
C ALA A 529 -22.15 14.66 -1.01
N THR A 530 -22.29 14.10 -2.21
CA THR A 530 -23.51 13.38 -2.64
C THR A 530 -23.26 12.08 -3.40
N ASN A 531 -22.03 11.83 -3.84
CA ASN A 531 -21.66 10.66 -4.63
C ASN A 531 -20.22 10.17 -4.30
N PRO A 532 -19.88 9.95 -3.02
CA PRO A 532 -18.49 9.81 -2.55
C PRO A 532 -17.74 8.63 -3.18
N ALA A 533 -18.44 7.53 -3.47
CA ALA A 533 -17.87 6.33 -4.08
C ALA A 533 -17.28 6.56 -5.49
N ASP A 534 -17.80 7.53 -6.23
CA ASP A 534 -17.34 7.86 -7.59
C ASP A 534 -16.41 9.08 -7.64
N SER A 535 -16.09 9.68 -6.49
CA SER A 535 -15.30 10.91 -6.38
C SER A 535 -13.80 10.71 -6.15
N PHE A 536 -13.38 9.49 -5.80
CA PHE A 536 -12.00 9.16 -5.47
C PHE A 536 -11.59 7.86 -6.19
N PRO A 537 -10.31 7.69 -6.57
CA PRO A 537 -9.84 6.46 -7.19
C PRO A 537 -9.88 5.30 -6.19
N PHE A 538 -10.14 4.10 -6.70
CA PHE A 538 -10.11 2.88 -5.90
C PHE A 538 -8.73 2.70 -5.24
N LEU A 539 -8.73 2.62 -3.90
CA LEU A 539 -7.56 2.37 -3.04
C LEU A 539 -6.30 3.21 -3.36
N ARG A 540 -6.43 4.53 -3.58
CA ARG A 540 -5.34 5.45 -4.00
C ARG A 540 -3.93 4.98 -3.62
N ASN A 541 -3.61 4.90 -2.33
CA ASN A 541 -2.25 4.62 -1.87
C ASN A 541 -1.86 3.14 -1.86
N PHE A 542 -2.81 2.20 -1.91
CA PHE A 542 -2.55 0.78 -1.66
C PHE A 542 -2.50 -0.05 -2.94
N SER A 543 -1.33 -0.59 -3.29
CA SER A 543 -1.18 -1.44 -4.48
C SER A 543 -1.66 -2.87 -4.20
N PRO A 544 -2.82 -3.32 -4.72
CA PRO A 544 -3.47 -4.55 -4.25
C PRO A 544 -2.65 -5.83 -4.43
N PHE A 545 -1.81 -5.84 -5.48
CA PHE A 545 -0.94 -6.95 -5.82
C PHE A 545 0.47 -6.82 -5.22
N GLY A 546 1.00 -5.61 -5.04
CA GLY A 546 2.24 -5.40 -4.27
C GLY A 546 2.06 -5.76 -2.79
N GLY A 547 0.84 -5.59 -2.27
CA GLY A 547 0.44 -5.90 -0.91
C GLY A 547 0.80 -4.83 0.12
N HIS A 548 1.35 -3.71 -0.34
CA HIS A 548 1.76 -2.56 0.46
C HIS A 548 1.36 -1.26 -0.26
N SER A 549 1.52 -0.16 0.46
CA SER A 549 1.23 1.18 -0.04
C SER A 549 2.42 1.84 -0.72
N TRP A 550 2.13 2.88 -1.50
CA TRP A 550 3.10 3.75 -2.15
C TRP A 550 2.93 5.19 -1.66
N ALA A 551 4.06 5.87 -1.47
CA ALA A 551 4.15 7.23 -0.98
C ALA A 551 3.97 8.24 -2.12
N ALA A 552 4.83 8.20 -3.15
CA ALA A 552 4.86 9.21 -4.21
C ALA A 552 3.67 9.09 -5.17
N GLY A 553 2.90 10.17 -5.35
CA GLY A 553 1.68 10.13 -6.16
C GLY A 553 1.95 10.03 -7.67
N THR A 554 3.00 10.69 -8.15
CA THR A 554 3.37 10.73 -9.58
C THR A 554 4.39 9.70 -10.01
N ALA A 555 5.13 9.06 -9.09
CA ALA A 555 6.17 8.06 -9.40
C ALA A 555 7.24 8.51 -10.43
N GLU A 556 7.58 9.82 -10.47
CA GLU A 556 8.56 10.43 -11.38
C GLU A 556 10.02 10.12 -10.99
N PHE A 557 10.37 8.83 -10.88
CA PHE A 557 11.72 8.34 -10.60
C PHE A 557 12.07 7.09 -11.43
N ALA A 558 13.32 7.01 -11.90
CA ALA A 558 13.84 5.83 -12.61
C ALA A 558 13.86 4.53 -11.78
N ASP A 559 13.85 4.65 -10.45
CA ASP A 559 13.78 3.54 -9.49
C ASP A 559 12.31 3.12 -9.18
N GLY A 560 11.36 3.71 -9.90
CA GLY A 560 9.91 3.56 -9.76
C GLY A 560 9.33 4.29 -8.54
N ASN A 561 8.17 3.84 -8.08
CA ASN A 561 7.53 4.37 -6.87
C ASN A 561 8.24 3.87 -5.58
N ASP A 562 8.05 4.56 -4.46
CA ASP A 562 8.70 4.29 -3.16
C ASP A 562 7.71 4.33 -1.97
N GLN A 563 8.11 3.71 -0.85
CA GLN A 563 7.53 3.97 0.46
C GLN A 563 8.60 3.90 1.55
N GLU A 564 8.68 4.94 2.38
CA GLU A 564 9.54 5.01 3.56
C GLU A 564 8.86 4.38 4.79
N SER A 565 7.90 5.10 5.41
CA SER A 565 7.26 4.65 6.66
C SER A 565 6.10 3.68 6.40
N SER A 566 6.42 2.38 6.36
CA SER A 566 5.38 1.33 6.38
C SER A 566 4.48 1.44 7.62
N SER A 567 5.03 1.88 8.75
CA SER A 567 4.29 2.05 10.01
C SER A 567 3.30 3.22 10.02
N GLU A 568 3.51 4.28 9.23
CA GLU A 568 2.50 5.35 9.04
C GLU A 568 1.36 4.91 8.11
N ALA A 569 1.60 4.05 7.12
CA ALA A 569 0.53 3.37 6.37
C ALA A 569 -0.27 2.40 7.26
N ILE A 570 0.40 1.59 8.08
CA ILE A 570 -0.23 0.67 9.04
C ILE A 570 -1.03 1.44 10.11
N ASN A 571 -0.57 2.62 10.53
CA ASN A 571 -1.34 3.56 11.36
C ASN A 571 -2.63 4.02 10.67
N ALA A 572 -2.58 4.35 9.38
CA ALA A 572 -3.77 4.77 8.62
C ALA A 572 -4.84 3.66 8.54
N TYR A 573 -4.44 2.43 8.22
CA TYR A 573 -5.38 1.31 8.15
C TYR A 573 -5.82 0.80 9.52
N GLY A 574 -4.96 0.85 10.54
CA GLY A 574 -5.36 0.63 11.94
C GLY A 574 -6.37 1.67 12.43
N ALA A 575 -6.22 2.93 12.01
CA ALA A 575 -7.20 3.98 12.28
C ALA A 575 -8.52 3.75 11.55
N MET A 576 -8.49 3.29 10.29
CA MET A 576 -9.66 2.92 9.50
C MET A 576 -10.44 1.73 10.11
N VAL A 577 -9.75 0.72 10.64
CA VAL A 577 -10.38 -0.41 11.37
C VAL A 577 -11.15 0.10 12.59
N GLU A 578 -10.54 0.98 13.37
CA GLU A 578 -11.21 1.56 14.54
C GLU A 578 -12.37 2.48 14.18
N TRP A 579 -12.20 3.36 13.18
CA TRP A 579 -13.26 4.24 12.68
C TRP A 579 -14.49 3.42 12.25
N ALA A 580 -14.29 2.39 11.41
CA ALA A 580 -15.36 1.50 10.96
C ALA A 580 -16.09 0.77 12.10
N VAL A 581 -15.41 0.47 13.21
CA VAL A 581 -16.02 -0.16 14.40
C VAL A 581 -16.81 0.83 15.26
N TYR A 582 -16.45 2.12 15.28
CA TYR A 582 -17.20 3.14 16.04
C TYR A 582 -18.35 3.76 15.23
N THR A 583 -18.34 3.66 13.90
CA THR A 583 -19.44 4.08 13.00
C THR A 583 -20.35 2.95 12.52
N ASP A 584 -20.23 1.74 13.08
CA ASP A 584 -20.99 0.52 12.69
C ASP A 584 -20.90 0.19 11.17
N ASN A 585 -19.77 0.49 10.51
CA ASN A 585 -19.57 0.36 9.07
C ASN A 585 -18.89 -0.97 8.69
N ASP A 586 -19.69 -2.06 8.65
CA ASP A 586 -19.25 -3.42 8.28
C ASP A 586 -18.48 -3.50 6.94
N GLU A 587 -18.85 -2.69 5.94
CA GLU A 587 -18.21 -2.73 4.61
C GLU A 587 -16.84 -2.07 4.62
N MET A 588 -16.71 -0.91 5.28
CA MET A 588 -15.40 -0.30 5.51
C MET A 588 -14.51 -1.23 6.37
N LEU A 589 -15.07 -1.87 7.41
CA LEU A 589 -14.32 -2.81 8.26
C LEU A 589 -13.75 -4.01 7.46
N ASN A 590 -14.51 -4.54 6.50
CA ASN A 590 -14.04 -5.61 5.61
C ASN A 590 -12.77 -5.22 4.83
N TRP A 591 -12.73 -3.99 4.30
CA TRP A 591 -11.59 -3.48 3.56
C TRP A 591 -10.46 -2.99 4.46
N ALA A 592 -10.76 -2.34 5.59
CA ALA A 592 -9.78 -1.92 6.57
C ALA A 592 -8.99 -3.10 7.15
N ALA A 593 -9.68 -4.21 7.45
CA ALA A 593 -9.04 -5.46 7.87
C ALA A 593 -8.12 -6.03 6.77
N TYR A 594 -8.51 -5.97 5.50
CA TYR A 594 -7.67 -6.37 4.36
C TYR A 594 -6.41 -5.50 4.23
N LEU A 595 -6.58 -4.18 4.17
CA LEU A 595 -5.49 -3.21 4.00
C LEU A 595 -4.48 -3.33 5.15
N TYR A 596 -4.94 -3.28 6.41
CA TYR A 596 -4.07 -3.45 7.57
C TYR A 596 -3.35 -4.82 7.56
N THR A 597 -4.03 -5.92 7.23
CA THR A 597 -3.41 -7.24 7.25
C THR A 597 -2.35 -7.38 6.16
N HIS A 598 -2.63 -6.94 4.93
CA HIS A 598 -1.65 -7.05 3.84
C HIS A 598 -0.48 -6.07 4.03
N GLU A 599 -0.71 -4.82 4.43
CA GLU A 599 0.37 -3.84 4.69
C GLU A 599 1.32 -4.36 5.78
N VAL A 600 0.80 -4.89 6.88
CA VAL A 600 1.61 -5.49 7.97
C VAL A 600 2.42 -6.69 7.48
N ILE A 601 1.82 -7.62 6.72
CA ILE A 601 2.55 -8.80 6.23
C ILE A 601 3.62 -8.39 5.22
N SER A 602 3.33 -7.46 4.31
CA SER A 602 4.30 -6.93 3.35
C SER A 602 5.42 -6.13 4.02
N ALA A 603 5.14 -5.42 5.11
CA ALA A 603 6.18 -4.81 5.94
C ALA A 603 7.14 -5.88 6.50
N MET A 604 6.61 -6.94 7.13
CA MET A 604 7.42 -8.05 7.65
C MET A 604 8.25 -8.74 6.55
N GLU A 605 7.71 -8.88 5.34
CA GLU A 605 8.40 -9.48 4.19
C GLU A 605 9.50 -8.58 3.61
N TYR A 606 9.26 -7.28 3.41
CA TYR A 606 10.12 -6.43 2.58
C TYR A 606 10.94 -5.40 3.36
N TRP A 607 10.41 -4.85 4.45
CA TRP A 607 11.13 -3.89 5.30
C TRP A 607 11.99 -4.58 6.37
N PHE A 608 11.51 -5.69 6.95
CA PHE A 608 12.15 -6.38 8.08
C PHE A 608 12.77 -7.75 7.71
N ASP A 609 12.63 -8.19 6.46
CA ASP A 609 12.94 -9.52 5.91
C ASP A 609 12.85 -10.67 6.93
N VAL A 610 11.63 -10.89 7.44
CA VAL A 610 11.34 -11.79 8.56
C VAL A 610 11.89 -13.22 8.41
N ASP A 611 12.02 -13.71 7.17
CA ASP A 611 12.48 -15.07 6.86
C ASP A 611 13.95 -15.14 6.39
N ASP A 612 14.67 -14.01 6.30
CA ASP A 612 16.07 -13.93 5.82
C ASP A 612 16.22 -14.48 4.38
N GLY A 613 15.48 -13.89 3.42
CA GLY A 613 15.43 -14.43 2.05
C GLY A 613 14.69 -13.64 0.97
N ASN A 614 14.34 -12.37 1.22
CA ASN A 614 13.78 -11.47 0.21
C ASN A 614 14.79 -10.39 -0.25
N GLN A 615 15.62 -9.92 0.68
CA GLN A 615 16.77 -9.04 0.46
C GLN A 615 18.02 -9.89 0.16
N PRO A 616 19.02 -9.40 -0.60
CA PRO A 616 20.20 -10.19 -0.97
C PRO A 616 21.29 -10.19 0.12
N ASP A 617 21.83 -11.36 0.50
CA ASP A 617 22.89 -11.54 1.53
C ASP A 617 24.08 -10.57 1.35
N ALA A 618 24.38 -10.22 0.09
CA ALA A 618 25.49 -9.37 -0.32
C ALA A 618 25.27 -7.87 -0.03
N TRP A 619 24.12 -7.50 0.53
CA TRP A 619 23.85 -6.14 1.00
C TRP A 619 24.43 -5.89 2.40
N GLY A 620 24.33 -6.88 3.30
CA GLY A 620 24.83 -6.77 4.67
C GLY A 620 23.90 -6.04 5.64
N HIS A 621 22.63 -5.88 5.26
CA HIS A 621 21.55 -5.30 6.06
C HIS A 621 20.38 -6.29 6.16
N ASP A 622 19.70 -6.28 7.31
CA ASP A 622 18.51 -7.10 7.57
C ASP A 622 17.22 -6.23 7.57
N THR A 623 17.36 -4.95 7.20
CA THR A 623 16.34 -3.89 7.31
C THR A 623 16.41 -2.91 6.13
N ALA A 624 15.25 -2.53 5.59
CA ALA A 624 15.14 -1.38 4.69
C ALA A 624 14.46 -0.20 5.38
N GLY A 625 15.02 1.01 5.20
CA GLY A 625 14.37 2.26 5.59
C GLY A 625 13.36 2.74 4.55
N ILE A 626 13.68 2.57 3.25
CA ILE A 626 12.78 2.82 2.12
C ILE A 626 12.77 1.60 1.20
N VAL A 627 11.59 1.14 0.82
CA VAL A 627 11.38 0.11 -0.21
C VAL A 627 10.87 0.80 -1.48
N TRP A 628 11.57 0.58 -2.59
CA TRP A 628 11.27 1.15 -3.90
C TRP A 628 10.70 0.08 -4.83
N SER A 629 10.39 0.42 -6.07
CA SER A 629 9.97 -0.56 -7.05
C SER A 629 11.10 -1.53 -7.39
N ASP A 630 12.34 -1.05 -7.60
CA ASP A 630 13.48 -1.88 -8.02
C ASP A 630 14.54 -2.18 -6.94
N LYS A 631 14.48 -1.49 -5.78
CA LYS A 631 15.55 -1.50 -4.77
C LYS A 631 15.09 -1.47 -3.31
N TYR A 632 16.01 -1.85 -2.43
CA TYR A 632 15.98 -1.56 -1.00
C TYR A 632 16.99 -0.46 -0.66
N SER A 633 16.66 0.42 0.29
CA SER A 633 17.56 1.50 0.73
C SER A 633 17.66 1.57 2.26
N TYR A 634 18.90 1.60 2.77
CA TYR A 634 19.23 1.82 4.18
C TYR A 634 19.51 3.32 4.35
N ALA A 635 18.43 4.09 4.31
CA ALA A 635 18.42 5.54 4.30
C ALA A 635 17.04 6.05 4.75
N THR A 636 16.90 7.36 4.94
CA THR A 636 15.61 8.07 4.90
C THR A 636 15.73 9.31 4.03
N TRP A 637 14.59 9.91 3.66
CA TRP A 637 14.50 11.16 2.92
C TRP A 637 15.09 12.38 3.65
N PHE A 638 15.38 12.29 4.96
CA PHE A 638 15.80 13.43 5.78
C PHE A 638 17.04 13.20 6.66
N ASN A 639 17.36 11.96 7.06
CA ASN A 639 18.50 11.64 7.94
C ASN A 639 19.05 10.22 7.75
N ALA A 640 20.38 10.08 7.82
CA ALA A 640 21.08 8.79 7.70
C ALA A 640 21.47 8.15 9.05
N ASP A 641 21.20 8.81 10.18
CA ASP A 641 21.39 8.21 11.52
C ASP A 641 20.61 6.89 11.65
N ALA A 642 21.19 5.85 12.24
CA ALA A 642 20.57 4.52 12.32
C ALA A 642 19.21 4.53 13.06
N GLU A 643 19.06 5.36 14.10
CA GLU A 643 17.75 5.52 14.75
C GLU A 643 16.67 6.21 13.89
N ALA A 644 17.05 6.90 12.80
CA ALA A 644 16.09 7.39 11.80
C ALA A 644 15.68 6.26 10.85
N VAL A 645 16.65 5.57 10.24
CA VAL A 645 16.45 4.49 9.25
C VAL A 645 15.57 3.36 9.83
N HIS A 646 15.83 2.95 11.07
CA HIS A 646 14.99 1.98 11.76
C HIS A 646 13.72 2.62 12.36
N GLY A 647 13.86 3.76 13.05
CA GLY A 647 12.77 4.37 13.82
C GLY A 647 11.57 4.82 12.99
N ILE A 648 11.80 5.21 11.73
CA ILE A 648 10.73 5.64 10.81
C ILE A 648 9.78 4.50 10.42
N ASN A 649 10.21 3.23 10.56
CA ASN A 649 9.39 2.03 10.36
C ASN A 649 8.86 1.42 11.67
N TYR A 650 9.08 2.09 12.81
CA TYR A 650 8.43 1.74 14.08
C TYR A 650 7.31 2.71 14.48
N LEU A 651 7.43 3.99 14.13
CA LEU A 651 6.53 5.06 14.58
C LEU A 651 5.31 5.22 13.66
N PRO A 652 4.14 5.64 14.17
CA PRO A 652 3.79 5.88 15.58
C PRO A 652 3.46 4.59 16.34
N TYR A 653 3.60 4.65 17.67
CA TYR A 653 3.17 3.58 18.56
C TYR A 653 1.72 3.75 19.03
N ALA A 654 0.88 2.77 18.73
CA ALA A 654 -0.40 2.53 19.38
C ALA A 654 -0.73 1.02 19.29
N GLY A 655 -1.98 0.63 19.56
CA GLY A 655 -2.38 -0.78 19.48
C GLY A 655 -2.51 -1.34 18.05
N HIS A 656 -2.25 -0.55 17.01
CA HIS A 656 -2.00 -1.05 15.65
C HIS A 656 -0.56 -1.55 15.46
N SER A 657 0.42 -0.98 16.18
CA SER A 657 1.86 -1.25 16.04
C SER A 657 2.33 -2.56 16.71
N LEU A 658 1.40 -3.39 17.17
CA LEU A 658 1.67 -4.62 17.92
C LEU A 658 2.29 -5.74 17.08
N TYR A 659 2.30 -5.60 15.75
CA TYR A 659 3.01 -6.51 14.85
C TYR A 659 4.53 -6.49 15.07
N LEU A 660 5.10 -5.35 15.44
CA LEU A 660 6.52 -5.16 15.76
C LEU A 660 7.01 -6.07 16.92
N GLY A 661 6.09 -6.63 17.71
CA GLY A 661 6.39 -7.52 18.83
C GLY A 661 6.03 -8.99 18.61
N TRP A 662 5.64 -9.39 17.39
CA TRP A 662 5.23 -10.78 17.08
C TRP A 662 6.36 -11.79 17.22
N ASP A 663 7.59 -11.40 16.92
CA ASP A 663 8.79 -12.22 17.08
C ASP A 663 9.87 -11.43 17.86
N ALA A 664 10.34 -12.01 18.95
CA ALA A 664 11.32 -11.39 19.85
C ALA A 664 12.77 -11.53 19.35
N ASP A 665 13.06 -12.55 18.56
CA ASP A 665 14.39 -12.79 17.98
C ASP A 665 14.58 -11.88 16.74
N LEU A 666 13.52 -11.65 15.95
CA LEU A 666 13.48 -10.60 14.92
C LEU A 666 13.72 -9.21 15.54
N ALA A 667 13.02 -8.89 16.63
CA ALA A 667 13.19 -7.61 17.32
C ALA A 667 14.59 -7.45 17.94
N GLU A 668 15.24 -8.53 18.40
CA GLU A 668 16.65 -8.48 18.82
C GLU A 668 17.58 -8.28 17.63
N ARG A 669 17.35 -8.95 16.48
CA ARG A 669 18.13 -8.81 15.24
C ARG A 669 18.11 -7.36 14.75
N ASN A 670 16.93 -6.83 14.51
CA ASN A 670 16.71 -5.49 13.97
C ASN A 670 17.24 -4.38 14.91
N TYR A 671 17.01 -4.50 16.21
CA TYR A 671 17.59 -3.58 17.20
C TYR A 671 19.12 -3.70 17.28
N SER A 672 19.69 -4.90 17.13
CA SER A 672 21.14 -5.11 17.14
C SER A 672 21.83 -4.52 15.90
N GLU A 673 21.19 -4.57 14.74
CA GLU A 673 21.64 -3.88 13.52
C GLU A 673 21.67 -2.36 13.76
N ALA A 674 20.58 -1.78 14.27
CA ALA A 674 20.51 -0.36 14.58
C ALA A 674 21.62 0.08 15.56
N VAL A 675 21.93 -0.74 16.57
CA VAL A 675 23.02 -0.49 17.55
C VAL A 675 24.41 -0.65 16.93
N ALA A 676 24.57 -1.52 15.93
CA ALA A 676 25.82 -1.69 15.21
C ALA A 676 26.12 -0.54 14.24
N ASN A 677 25.07 0.10 13.72
CA ASN A 677 25.15 1.21 12.76
C ASN A 677 25.05 2.61 13.42
N ASP A 678 24.71 2.73 14.71
CA ASP A 678 24.84 3.98 15.48
C ASP A 678 26.30 4.24 15.87
N ASP A 679 26.86 5.35 15.37
CA ASP A 679 28.18 5.92 15.74
C ASP A 679 28.39 6.07 17.26
N ASN A 680 27.31 6.11 18.03
CA ASN A 680 27.28 6.27 19.48
C ASN A 680 27.04 4.95 20.25
N GLY A 681 26.81 3.82 19.54
CA GLY A 681 26.70 2.48 20.10
C GLY A 681 25.40 2.17 20.84
N GLY A 682 24.26 2.58 20.28
CA GLY A 682 22.92 2.45 20.89
C GLY A 682 22.65 3.54 21.93
N ALA A 683 23.29 4.70 21.80
CA ALA A 683 23.09 5.80 22.74
C ALA A 683 21.85 6.64 22.42
N TRP A 684 21.42 6.66 21.16
CA TRP A 684 20.24 7.36 20.61
C TRP A 684 20.22 8.87 20.91
N ASN A 685 20.66 9.67 19.94
CA ASN A 685 20.62 11.13 19.99
C ASN A 685 19.31 11.68 19.43
N LEU A 686 18.76 11.02 18.41
CA LEU A 686 17.41 11.21 17.88
C LEU A 686 16.49 10.12 18.46
N TRP A 687 15.18 10.43 18.53
CA TRP A 687 14.07 9.54 18.90
C TRP A 687 14.36 8.40 19.92
N PRO A 688 14.99 8.69 21.08
CA PRO A 688 15.45 7.65 22.00
C PRO A 688 14.29 6.84 22.59
N ASP A 689 13.13 7.47 22.76
CA ASP A 689 11.87 6.87 23.15
C ASP A 689 11.30 5.90 22.11
N ILE A 690 11.35 6.24 20.82
CA ILE A 690 10.93 5.33 19.74
C ILE A 690 11.78 4.06 19.74
N MET A 691 13.09 4.19 19.97
CA MET A 691 14.01 3.05 20.08
C MET A 691 13.77 2.22 21.35
N TRP A 692 13.42 2.84 22.49
CA TRP A 692 13.07 2.09 23.71
C TRP A 692 11.71 1.39 23.62
N ASN A 693 10.73 2.01 22.94
CA ASN A 693 9.43 1.41 22.66
C ASN A 693 9.53 0.18 21.75
N TYR A 694 10.55 0.10 20.88
CA TYR A 694 10.85 -1.11 20.12
C TYR A 694 11.59 -2.13 21.00
N ARG A 695 12.64 -1.68 21.69
CA ARG A 695 13.51 -2.52 22.54
C ARG A 695 12.76 -3.31 23.61
N VAL A 696 11.57 -2.87 24.03
CA VAL A 696 10.76 -3.63 24.98
C VAL A 696 10.35 -5.01 24.45
N PHE A 697 10.22 -5.20 23.14
CA PHE A 697 9.82 -6.50 22.57
C PHE A 697 10.92 -7.56 22.65
N SER A 698 12.20 -7.19 22.58
CA SER A 698 13.29 -8.15 22.74
C SER A 698 13.88 -8.16 24.16
N ASN A 699 13.94 -6.99 24.81
CA ASN A 699 14.56 -6.83 26.13
C ASN A 699 13.91 -5.73 26.99
N PRO A 700 12.78 -6.04 27.67
CA PRO A 700 12.08 -5.10 28.55
C PRO A 700 12.96 -4.49 29.66
N SER A 701 13.93 -5.24 30.17
CA SER A 701 14.81 -4.77 31.25
C SER A 701 15.79 -3.70 30.78
N ASP A 702 16.22 -3.77 29.52
CA ASP A 702 17.14 -2.82 28.90
C ASP A 702 16.40 -1.53 28.49
N ALA A 703 15.23 -1.66 27.84
CA ALA A 703 14.33 -0.54 27.55
C ALA A 703 14.02 0.30 28.80
N LYS A 704 13.60 -0.35 29.90
CA LYS A 704 13.37 0.31 31.19
C LYS A 704 14.63 0.96 31.76
N SER A 705 15.79 0.33 31.60
CA SER A 705 17.06 0.87 32.12
C SER A 705 17.47 2.16 31.40
N MET A 706 17.34 2.19 30.07
CA MET A 706 17.67 3.38 29.27
C MET A 706 16.68 4.52 29.47
N PHE A 707 15.36 4.23 29.50
CA PHE A 707 14.34 5.22 29.88
C PHE A 707 14.66 5.82 31.25
N GLN A 708 14.88 4.99 32.27
CA GLN A 708 15.15 5.47 33.63
C GLN A 708 16.46 6.29 33.73
N ALA A 709 17.46 6.03 32.88
CA ALA A 709 18.69 6.81 32.80
C ALA A 709 18.51 8.20 32.17
N LYS A 710 17.62 8.35 31.18
CA LYS A 710 17.41 9.61 30.43
C LYS A 710 16.11 10.37 30.74
N LYS A 711 15.16 9.81 31.51
CA LYS A 711 13.79 10.36 31.68
C LYS A 711 13.71 11.86 32.02
N GLY A 712 14.65 12.35 32.84
CA GLY A 712 14.73 13.75 33.25
C GLY A 712 15.32 14.73 32.23
N SER A 713 15.87 14.25 31.10
CA SER A 713 16.62 15.09 30.14
C SER A 713 16.34 14.83 28.66
N TYR A 714 15.73 13.71 28.26
CA TYR A 714 15.34 13.50 26.86
C TYR A 714 14.13 14.38 26.45
N THR A 715 14.10 14.74 25.17
CA THR A 715 12.91 15.28 24.48
C THR A 715 12.26 14.13 23.70
N PRO A 716 10.94 13.91 23.82
CA PRO A 716 10.25 12.91 23.00
C PRO A 716 10.29 13.19 21.49
N GLU A 717 9.93 12.19 20.70
CA GLU A 717 9.45 12.39 19.32
C GLU A 717 8.24 13.35 19.32
N SER A 718 8.05 14.10 18.23
CA SER A 718 7.00 15.12 18.10
C SER A 718 5.56 14.57 18.22
N GLY A 719 5.30 13.35 17.77
CA GLY A 719 4.04 12.63 17.95
C GLY A 719 3.95 11.82 19.25
N GLU A 720 4.97 11.83 20.11
CA GLU A 720 5.10 10.96 21.28
C GLU A 720 5.10 11.75 22.61
N THR A 721 4.90 11.06 23.73
CA THR A 721 4.91 11.68 25.07
C THR A 721 5.61 10.80 26.10
N LYS A 722 6.24 11.43 27.10
CA LYS A 722 6.80 10.71 28.26
C LYS A 722 5.78 9.84 29.00
N ALA A 723 4.50 10.22 28.96
CA ALA A 723 3.42 9.44 29.54
C ALA A 723 3.22 8.13 28.76
N HIS A 724 3.14 8.21 27.43
CA HIS A 724 2.93 7.04 26.58
C HIS A 724 4.19 6.16 26.48
N THR A 725 5.40 6.70 26.31
CA THR A 725 6.67 5.92 26.41
C THR A 725 6.75 5.14 27.73
N TYR A 726 6.44 5.79 28.86
CA TYR A 726 6.50 5.16 30.19
C TYR A 726 5.38 4.12 30.38
N HIS A 727 4.18 4.38 29.88
CA HIS A 727 3.08 3.43 29.89
C HIS A 727 3.39 2.20 29.02
N TRP A 728 3.77 2.40 27.76
CA TRP A 728 4.06 1.36 26.76
C TRP A 728 5.10 0.35 27.24
N ILE A 729 6.30 0.83 27.60
CA ILE A 729 7.41 -0.02 28.02
C ILE A 729 7.03 -0.88 29.24
N TYR A 730 6.27 -0.33 30.19
CA TYR A 730 5.89 -1.05 31.41
C TYR A 730 4.65 -1.94 31.21
N ALA A 731 3.72 -1.59 30.32
CA ALA A 731 2.54 -2.39 30.00
C ALA A 731 2.89 -3.63 29.16
N ILE A 732 3.76 -3.49 28.15
CA ILE A 732 4.25 -4.65 27.38
C ILE A 732 5.09 -5.57 28.27
N ASP A 733 5.95 -5.04 29.15
CA ASP A 733 6.65 -5.84 30.17
C ASP A 733 5.70 -6.58 31.13
N GLY A 734 4.62 -5.92 31.56
CA GLY A 734 3.63 -6.49 32.48
C GLY A 734 2.73 -7.58 31.87
N MET A 735 2.51 -7.54 30.55
CA MET A 735 1.68 -8.51 29.81
C MET A 735 2.47 -9.56 29.04
N GLY A 736 3.76 -9.31 28.77
CA GLY A 736 4.56 -10.02 27.77
C GLY A 736 4.29 -9.56 26.34
N ASN A 737 5.08 -10.05 25.39
CA ASN A 737 4.97 -9.67 23.98
C ASN A 737 3.59 -9.95 23.36
N PRO A 738 3.18 -9.18 22.33
CA PRO A 738 2.11 -9.54 21.40
C PRO A 738 2.19 -11.00 20.95
N ASN A 739 1.06 -11.71 20.94
CA ASN A 739 0.99 -13.14 20.63
C ASN A 739 0.27 -13.40 19.29
N PRO A 740 1.01 -13.60 18.18
CA PRO A 740 0.41 -13.81 16.85
C PRO A 740 -0.27 -15.17 16.65
N SER A 741 -0.22 -16.08 17.64
CA SER A 741 -0.78 -17.44 17.56
C SER A 741 -2.23 -17.56 18.06
N VAL A 742 -2.82 -16.49 18.58
CA VAL A 742 -4.22 -16.47 19.04
C VAL A 742 -4.97 -15.29 18.43
N THR A 743 -5.94 -15.60 17.57
CA THR A 743 -6.89 -14.64 17.01
C THR A 743 -8.16 -14.56 17.86
N ALA A 744 -9.02 -13.58 17.58
CA ALA A 744 -10.27 -13.33 18.29
C ALA A 744 -11.43 -13.06 17.32
N ASP A 745 -12.67 -13.35 17.73
CA ASP A 745 -13.89 -13.09 16.95
C ASP A 745 -14.38 -11.62 16.99
N TYR A 746 -13.48 -10.70 17.30
CA TYR A 746 -13.76 -9.27 17.43
C TYR A 746 -12.52 -8.42 17.05
N PRO A 747 -12.67 -7.35 16.25
CA PRO A 747 -11.51 -6.64 15.69
C PRO A 747 -10.70 -5.83 16.69
N LEU A 748 -11.32 -5.33 17.77
CA LEU A 748 -10.63 -4.56 18.82
C LEU A 748 -10.20 -5.45 19.99
N ALA A 749 -9.58 -6.59 19.69
CA ALA A 749 -9.10 -7.56 20.65
C ALA A 749 -7.70 -8.08 20.30
N TYR A 750 -6.92 -8.41 21.33
CA TYR A 750 -5.54 -8.85 21.20
C TYR A 750 -5.15 -9.83 22.33
N VAL A 751 -4.07 -10.59 22.11
CA VAL A 751 -3.47 -11.46 23.12
C VAL A 751 -1.99 -11.16 23.28
N PHE A 752 -1.53 -11.13 24.53
CA PHE A 752 -0.14 -10.90 24.92
C PHE A 752 0.36 -12.09 25.75
N GLY A 753 1.69 -12.23 25.88
CA GLY A 753 2.33 -13.28 26.68
C GLY A 753 2.18 -14.69 26.07
N SER A 754 2.67 -15.71 26.78
CA SER A 754 2.69 -17.09 26.26
C SER A 754 2.39 -18.14 27.33
N GLY A 755 2.21 -19.40 26.91
CA GLY A 755 1.97 -20.52 27.82
C GLY A 755 0.72 -20.35 28.69
N SER A 756 0.88 -20.45 30.00
CA SER A 756 -0.18 -20.23 31.00
C SER A 756 -0.48 -18.75 31.26
N ASP A 757 0.45 -17.88 30.89
CA ASP A 757 0.55 -16.51 31.42
C ASP A 757 0.04 -15.49 30.39
N LYS A 758 -0.66 -15.95 29.35
CA LYS A 758 -1.31 -15.12 28.34
C LYS A 758 -2.24 -14.10 29.00
N THR A 759 -2.17 -12.87 28.52
CA THR A 759 -3.11 -11.78 28.83
C THR A 759 -3.99 -11.50 27.63
N TYR A 760 -5.27 -11.78 27.76
CA TYR A 760 -6.30 -11.50 26.75
C TYR A 760 -6.83 -10.08 26.99
N VAL A 761 -6.96 -9.28 25.93
CA VAL A 761 -7.43 -7.89 25.98
C VAL A 761 -8.52 -7.69 24.93
N ALA A 762 -9.56 -6.95 25.26
CA ALA A 762 -10.54 -6.47 24.28
C ALA A 762 -11.15 -5.14 24.70
N TYR A 763 -11.35 -4.25 23.73
CA TYR A 763 -12.17 -3.06 23.86
C TYR A 763 -13.55 -3.31 23.21
N ASN A 764 -14.60 -2.75 23.80
CA ASN A 764 -15.95 -2.76 23.26
C ASN A 764 -16.47 -1.32 23.21
N GLY A 765 -16.57 -0.75 22.01
CA GLY A 765 -17.18 0.56 21.78
C GLY A 765 -18.71 0.53 21.71
N GLY A 766 -19.32 -0.67 21.73
CA GLY A 766 -20.76 -0.82 21.63
C GLY A 766 -21.49 -0.56 22.95
N ASN A 767 -22.64 0.09 22.86
CA ASN A 767 -23.55 0.45 23.97
C ASN A 767 -24.19 -0.77 24.70
N ALA A 768 -23.72 -1.99 24.47
CA ALA A 768 -24.12 -3.22 25.17
C ALA A 768 -22.92 -4.13 25.44
N ALA A 769 -22.96 -4.92 26.52
CA ALA A 769 -21.85 -5.83 26.88
C ALA A 769 -21.74 -7.03 25.92
N ILE A 770 -20.52 -7.32 25.47
CA ILE A 770 -20.22 -8.40 24.52
C ILE A 770 -19.49 -9.58 25.21
N THR A 771 -19.22 -10.64 24.44
CA THR A 771 -18.30 -11.73 24.82
C THR A 771 -17.45 -12.07 23.61
N VAL A 772 -16.17 -11.71 23.68
CA VAL A 772 -15.15 -12.03 22.68
C VAL A 772 -14.64 -13.43 22.95
N ASN A 773 -14.47 -14.23 21.89
CA ASN A 773 -13.95 -15.59 21.92
C ASN A 773 -12.63 -15.65 21.17
N PHE A 774 -11.65 -16.31 21.77
CA PHE A 774 -10.30 -16.45 21.24
C PHE A 774 -10.09 -17.86 20.67
N SER A 775 -9.24 -18.00 19.67
CA SER A 775 -9.07 -19.27 18.93
C SER A 775 -8.53 -20.43 19.77
N ASP A 776 -7.95 -20.18 20.96
CA ASP A 776 -7.57 -21.21 21.93
C ASP A 776 -8.70 -21.69 22.88
N GLY A 777 -9.93 -21.17 22.69
CA GLY A 777 -11.11 -21.53 23.47
C GLY A 777 -11.28 -20.73 24.76
N THR A 778 -10.52 -19.66 24.95
CA THR A 778 -10.78 -18.65 25.98
C THR A 778 -11.90 -17.68 25.54
N SER A 779 -12.71 -17.21 26.49
CA SER A 779 -13.70 -16.15 26.26
C SER A 779 -13.55 -15.03 27.28
N LEU A 780 -13.70 -13.78 26.85
CA LEU A 780 -13.64 -12.57 27.66
C LEU A 780 -14.96 -11.79 27.51
N SER A 781 -15.69 -11.60 28.61
CA SER A 781 -16.85 -10.70 28.62
C SER A 781 -16.37 -9.25 28.82
N VAL A 782 -16.86 -8.34 27.99
CA VAL A 782 -16.47 -6.92 27.99
C VAL A 782 -17.72 -6.07 28.23
N GLY A 783 -17.64 -5.07 29.10
CA GLY A 783 -18.74 -4.14 29.36
C GLY A 783 -19.01 -3.23 28.17
N ALA A 784 -20.15 -2.54 28.15
CA ALA A 784 -20.39 -1.48 27.17
C ALA A 784 -19.34 -0.35 27.33
N ASN A 785 -18.92 0.23 26.21
CA ASN A 785 -18.01 1.40 26.10
C ASN A 785 -16.77 1.28 27.02
N SER A 786 -16.12 0.10 27.03
CA SER A 786 -15.08 -0.23 28.01
C SER A 786 -14.02 -1.21 27.48
N MET A 787 -12.84 -1.16 28.09
CA MET A 787 -11.81 -2.19 27.94
C MET A 787 -11.92 -3.23 29.05
N ASN A 788 -11.66 -4.49 28.74
CA ASN A 788 -11.39 -5.51 29.75
C ASN A 788 -10.12 -6.30 29.38
N SER A 789 -9.48 -6.89 30.39
CA SER A 789 -8.35 -7.80 30.17
C SER A 789 -8.20 -8.80 31.32
N SER A 790 -7.73 -10.01 31.00
CA SER A 790 -7.52 -11.08 31.97
C SER A 790 -6.25 -11.88 31.69
N THR A 791 -5.47 -12.15 32.73
CA THR A 791 -4.24 -12.96 32.69
C THR A 791 -4.45 -14.29 33.43
N GLY A 792 -3.96 -15.39 32.88
CA GLY A 792 -4.08 -16.72 33.48
C GLY A 792 -5.34 -17.48 33.02
N GLY A 793 -5.15 -18.71 32.57
CA GLY A 793 -6.10 -19.41 31.70
C GLY A 793 -7.51 -19.74 32.27
N SER A 794 -8.51 -19.53 31.39
CA SER A 794 -9.86 -20.12 31.40
C SER A 794 -10.89 -19.64 32.45
N GLN A 795 -11.74 -18.70 32.02
CA GLN A 795 -13.15 -18.62 32.47
C GLN A 795 -13.97 -19.80 31.91
N ARG A 796 -13.56 -21.04 32.21
CA ARG A 796 -14.28 -22.25 31.77
C ARG A 796 -15.65 -22.29 32.44
N TRP A 797 -16.70 -22.22 31.63
CA TRP A 797 -18.12 -22.18 32.02
C TRP A 797 -18.44 -23.04 33.25
N ARG A 798 -18.55 -22.38 34.42
CA ARG A 798 -19.27 -22.92 35.57
C ARG A 798 -20.73 -22.54 35.40
N PHE A 799 -21.62 -23.54 35.33
CA PHE A 799 -23.06 -23.30 35.30
C PHE A 799 -23.50 -22.50 36.54
N GLY A 800 -23.75 -21.20 36.34
CA GLY A 800 -24.14 -20.27 37.38
C GLY A 800 -25.47 -20.69 37.99
N ARG A 801 -25.47 -20.95 39.30
CA ARG A 801 -26.69 -21.17 40.06
C ARG A 801 -27.48 -19.85 40.07
N LEU A 802 -28.72 -19.88 39.56
CA LEU A 802 -29.63 -18.73 39.58
C LEU A 802 -29.69 -18.07 40.96
N ASP A 803 -29.09 -16.90 41.09
CA ASP A 803 -29.43 -15.97 42.16
C ASP A 803 -30.75 -15.27 41.81
N ARG A 804 -31.55 -14.95 42.82
CA ARG A 804 -32.84 -14.28 42.70
C ARG A 804 -32.84 -13.03 43.55
N THR A 805 -32.34 -11.94 42.98
CA THR A 805 -32.63 -10.59 43.46
C THR A 805 -34.14 -10.36 43.40
N VAL A 806 -34.78 -10.36 44.57
CA VAL A 806 -36.21 -10.06 44.72
C VAL A 806 -36.40 -8.56 44.76
N GLY A 807 -37.31 -8.04 43.92
CA GLY A 807 -37.63 -6.62 43.86
C GLY A 807 -38.29 -6.07 45.13
N THR A 808 -38.18 -4.75 45.31
CA THR A 808 -38.68 -4.00 46.46
C THR A 808 -40.20 -4.06 46.64
N VAL A 809 -40.63 -4.11 47.91
CA VAL A 809 -41.99 -3.75 48.34
C VAL A 809 -41.85 -2.91 49.61
N GLU A 810 -42.46 -1.72 49.63
CA GLU A 810 -42.53 -0.88 50.83
C GLU A 810 -43.66 -1.33 51.75
N LEU A 811 -43.44 -1.36 53.09
CA LEU A 811 -44.24 -0.56 54.04
C LEU A 811 -43.75 -0.62 55.50
N LEU A 812 -44.05 0.46 56.24
CA LEU A 812 -44.30 0.57 57.69
C LEU A 812 -43.23 0.16 58.73
N VAL A 813 -42.47 1.18 59.17
CA VAL A 813 -42.15 1.55 60.57
C VAL A 813 -42.44 0.54 61.70
N VAL A 814 -41.37 0.03 62.34
CA VAL A 814 -41.22 -0.07 63.81
C VAL A 814 -39.75 0.15 64.21
N ARG A 815 -39.48 0.97 65.23
CA ARG A 815 -38.26 0.95 66.08
C ARG A 815 -38.70 0.43 67.48
N PRO A 816 -37.89 -0.36 68.23
CA PRO A 816 -36.90 0.29 69.12
C PRO A 816 -35.66 -0.54 69.55
N HIS A 817 -34.72 0.15 70.23
CA HIS A 817 -33.66 -0.37 71.15
C HIS A 817 -32.51 -1.26 70.58
N HIS A 818 -31.35 -1.41 71.24
CA HIS A 818 -30.45 -0.48 71.97
C HIS A 818 -29.11 -1.22 72.32
N VAL A 819 -28.16 -0.56 73.01
CA VAL A 819 -26.95 -1.13 73.68
C VAL A 819 -25.70 -1.50 72.83
N VAL A 820 -24.78 -0.52 72.76
CA VAL A 820 -23.35 -0.56 73.15
C VAL A 820 -22.51 -1.84 72.97
N GLY A 821 -21.36 -1.70 72.28
CA GLY A 821 -20.17 -2.57 72.44
C GLY A 821 -18.88 -1.96 71.85
N ARG A 822 -17.92 -1.55 72.69
CA ARG A 822 -16.57 -1.07 72.29
C ARG A 822 -15.49 -2.05 72.77
N SER A 823 -14.49 -2.35 71.94
CA SER A 823 -13.12 -2.64 72.40
C SER A 823 -12.09 -2.59 71.27
N ARG A 824 -11.00 -1.81 71.46
CA ARG A 824 -9.72 -1.99 70.75
C ARG A 824 -8.93 -3.14 71.37
N LEU A 825 -7.95 -3.71 70.65
CA LEU A 825 -6.67 -4.10 71.26
C LEU A 825 -5.54 -4.21 70.21
N GLU A 826 -4.30 -4.01 70.65
CA GLU A 826 -3.09 -3.92 69.83
C GLU A 826 -2.07 -5.01 70.21
N ARG A 827 -1.21 -5.43 69.26
CA ARG A 827 0.21 -5.86 69.41
C ARG A 827 0.76 -6.28 68.03
N ARG A 828 1.90 -5.80 67.49
CA ARG A 828 3.33 -5.90 67.95
C ARG A 828 3.78 -7.36 68.12
N GLU A 829 4.87 -7.90 67.55
CA GLU A 829 6.17 -7.29 67.22
C GLU A 829 7.17 -8.30 66.53
N ARG A 830 8.28 -7.79 65.97
CA ARG A 830 9.64 -8.43 65.77
C ARG A 830 9.95 -9.39 64.59
N HIS A 831 10.62 -8.80 63.57
CA HIS A 831 11.95 -9.13 63.01
C HIS A 831 12.54 -10.57 62.98
N ARG A 832 13.12 -10.91 61.82
CA ARG A 832 14.55 -11.28 61.69
C ARG A 832 15.15 -10.86 60.33
N ARG A 833 16.48 -10.92 60.18
CA ARG A 833 17.30 -10.50 59.01
C ARG A 833 18.41 -11.55 58.76
N VAL A 834 19.23 -11.34 57.71
CA VAL A 834 20.43 -12.13 57.27
C VAL A 834 20.08 -13.34 56.37
N GLY A 835 20.79 -13.63 55.26
CA GLY A 835 21.80 -12.82 54.54
C GLY A 835 22.72 -13.58 53.56
N THR A 836 23.03 -12.95 52.42
CA THR A 836 24.21 -13.11 51.51
C THR A 836 24.50 -14.43 50.73
N ARG A 837 24.61 -14.24 49.39
CA ARG A 837 25.32 -14.96 48.29
C ARG A 837 26.82 -15.29 48.54
N PRO A 838 27.62 -15.88 47.60
CA PRO A 838 27.35 -16.77 46.42
C PRO A 838 28.36 -17.96 46.27
N LEU A 839 28.25 -18.77 45.19
CA LEU A 839 29.38 -19.52 44.59
C LEU A 839 29.34 -19.56 43.04
N ARG A 840 30.50 -19.74 42.39
CA ARG A 840 30.73 -20.01 40.94
C ARG A 840 31.47 -21.35 40.79
N GLY A 841 31.36 -22.07 39.66
CA GLY A 841 32.27 -23.21 39.40
C GLY A 841 32.04 -24.15 38.19
N LEU A 842 32.37 -23.68 36.98
CA LEU A 842 32.96 -24.42 35.81
C LEU A 842 32.52 -25.86 35.41
N ARG A 843 32.25 -26.01 34.09
CA ARG A 843 32.60 -27.15 33.18
C ARG A 843 31.82 -28.48 33.37
N GLU A 844 31.76 -29.42 32.41
CA GLU A 844 32.39 -29.51 31.06
C GLU A 844 31.44 -30.12 29.98
N ARG A 845 31.96 -30.48 28.80
CA ARG A 845 31.23 -30.83 27.56
C ARG A 845 30.78 -32.30 27.51
N PHE A 846 29.74 -32.59 26.73
CA PHE A 846 29.63 -33.83 25.92
C PHE A 846 28.84 -33.55 24.62
N ALA A 847 28.90 -34.47 23.65
CA ALA A 847 28.30 -34.33 22.32
C ALA A 847 27.89 -35.69 21.71
N GLU A 848 27.23 -35.61 20.55
CA GLU A 848 26.75 -36.69 19.66
C GLU A 848 25.45 -37.44 20.03
N ARG A 849 24.49 -37.32 19.10
CA ARG A 849 23.67 -38.38 18.45
C ARG A 849 22.94 -39.43 19.30
N ASP A 850 21.65 -39.62 18.96
CA ASP A 850 21.27 -40.87 18.27
C ASP A 850 20.05 -40.69 17.32
N ARG A 851 19.71 -41.73 16.56
CA ARG A 851 18.54 -41.81 15.64
C ARG A 851 17.54 -42.91 16.09
N PHE A 852 16.52 -43.17 15.25
CA PHE A 852 15.44 -44.16 15.40
C PHE A 852 14.35 -43.77 16.43
N GLY A 853 13.11 -44.22 16.30
CA GLY A 853 12.47 -45.01 15.24
C GLY A 853 11.06 -45.43 15.66
N GLY A 854 10.05 -45.25 14.80
CA GLY A 854 8.64 -45.31 15.19
C GLY A 854 8.05 -46.71 15.38
N TYR A 855 6.88 -46.77 16.04
CA TYR A 855 6.01 -47.96 16.14
C TYR A 855 4.52 -47.56 16.08
N HIS A 856 3.75 -48.30 15.28
CA HIS A 856 2.27 -48.37 15.37
C HIS A 856 1.84 -49.49 16.34
N VAL A 857 0.56 -49.49 16.77
CA VAL A 857 -0.42 -50.61 16.62
C VAL A 857 -1.53 -50.61 17.71
N HIS A 858 -2.76 -50.28 17.26
CA HIS A 858 -4.10 -50.82 17.60
C HIS A 858 -4.70 -51.01 19.03
N ASP A 859 -5.93 -50.48 19.12
CA ASP A 859 -7.23 -51.08 19.55
C ASP A 859 -7.61 -51.43 21.01
N GLY A 860 -8.83 -50.99 21.36
CA GLY A 860 -9.71 -51.54 22.40
C GLY A 860 -10.39 -50.46 23.27
N LEU A 861 -11.71 -50.46 23.53
CA LEU A 861 -12.79 -51.38 23.13
C LEU A 861 -14.18 -50.67 23.20
N ARG A 862 -15.19 -51.31 22.58
CA ARG A 862 -16.59 -50.85 22.36
C ARG A 862 -17.42 -50.66 23.65
N THR A 863 -18.46 -49.80 23.60
CA THR A 863 -19.93 -50.14 23.69
C THR A 863 -20.76 -48.84 23.89
N LEU A 864 -21.66 -48.43 22.99
CA LEU A 864 -23.05 -48.85 22.64
C LEU A 864 -24.12 -47.84 23.12
N ARG A 865 -25.20 -47.74 22.34
CA ARG A 865 -26.19 -46.64 22.31
C ARG A 865 -27.30 -46.76 23.37
N ARG A 866 -27.93 -45.63 23.69
CA ARG A 866 -29.39 -45.35 23.71
C ARG A 866 -29.60 -43.86 24.05
N ASP A 867 -30.67 -43.14 23.75
CA ASP A 867 -31.75 -43.14 22.75
C ASP A 867 -32.66 -41.94 23.15
N ASP A 868 -32.76 -40.92 22.30
CA ASP A 868 -33.97 -40.13 22.00
C ASP A 868 -34.48 -38.93 22.89
N LEU A 869 -35.24 -38.04 22.20
CA LEU A 869 -36.26 -37.05 22.63
C LEU A 869 -35.92 -35.65 23.23
N ARG A 870 -35.72 -34.70 22.29
CA ARG A 870 -36.58 -33.50 22.02
C ARG A 870 -36.51 -32.18 22.84
N LEU A 871 -36.80 -31.12 22.05
CA LEU A 871 -37.43 -29.82 22.38
C LEU A 871 -36.63 -28.76 23.16
N PHE A 872 -36.31 -27.67 22.47
CA PHE A 872 -36.58 -26.31 22.97
C PHE A 872 -37.21 -25.43 21.87
N ARG A 873 -37.64 -24.23 22.23
CA ARG A 873 -38.66 -23.42 21.51
C ARG A 873 -38.14 -22.02 21.20
N ASP A 874 -38.22 -21.62 19.93
CA ASP A 874 -37.99 -20.24 19.47
C ASP A 874 -38.96 -19.24 20.15
N GLY A 875 -38.45 -18.04 20.37
CA GLY A 875 -39.00 -17.00 21.23
C GLY A 875 -38.98 -15.57 20.66
N ARG A 876 -38.98 -15.35 19.32
CA ARG A 876 -39.71 -14.23 18.65
C ARG A 876 -39.52 -14.23 17.12
N GLY A 877 -40.49 -14.80 16.39
CA GLY A 877 -40.44 -14.82 14.92
C GLY A 877 -41.10 -13.63 14.21
N ARG A 878 -40.59 -13.31 13.01
CA ARG A 878 -41.38 -12.83 11.85
C ARG A 878 -40.98 -13.64 10.61
N ARG A 879 -41.89 -13.75 9.63
CA ARG A 879 -41.69 -14.59 8.44
C ARG A 879 -40.78 -13.92 7.42
N TRP A 880 -39.90 -14.72 6.80
CA TRP A 880 -39.34 -14.45 5.47
C TRP A 880 -39.78 -15.53 4.46
N GLN A 881 -39.77 -15.18 3.18
CA GLN A 881 -40.26 -16.04 2.10
C GLN A 881 -39.14 -16.94 1.56
N ARG A 882 -39.50 -18.18 1.22
CA ARG A 882 -38.58 -19.18 0.67
C ARG A 882 -38.29 -18.89 -0.81
N VAL A 883 -37.02 -18.69 -1.16
CA VAL A 883 -36.51 -18.89 -2.52
C VAL A 883 -35.54 -20.05 -2.46
N GLU A 884 -35.74 -21.06 -3.31
CA GLU A 884 -34.91 -22.25 -3.34
C GLU A 884 -33.76 -22.07 -4.33
N ARG A 885 -32.52 -22.33 -3.90
CA ARG A 885 -31.47 -22.81 -4.82
C ARG A 885 -31.18 -24.27 -4.50
N VAL A 886 -31.07 -25.07 -5.55
CA VAL A 886 -30.84 -26.50 -5.47
C VAL A 886 -29.34 -26.76 -5.30
N GLN A 887 -28.94 -27.41 -4.20
CA GLN A 887 -27.66 -28.10 -4.16
C GLN A 887 -27.81 -29.45 -4.86
N HIS A 888 -27.10 -29.64 -5.97
CA HIS A 888 -26.84 -30.97 -6.49
C HIS A 888 -25.73 -31.61 -5.66
N ARG A 889 -25.98 -32.79 -5.09
CA ARG A 889 -24.94 -33.71 -4.63
C ARG A 889 -25.19 -35.07 -5.25
N GLU A 890 -24.17 -35.58 -5.91
CA GLU A 890 -24.20 -36.88 -6.57
C GLU A 890 -24.23 -38.02 -5.55
N ARG A 891 -24.72 -39.17 -5.98
CA ARG A 891 -24.39 -40.47 -5.39
C ARG A 891 -24.21 -41.49 -6.50
N HIS A 892 -23.12 -42.25 -6.41
CA HIS A 892 -23.06 -43.56 -7.04
C HIS A 892 -24.16 -44.47 -6.49
N ASP A 893 -24.67 -45.36 -7.33
CA ASP A 893 -24.84 -46.77 -6.99
C ASP A 893 -24.72 -47.59 -8.27
N GLU A 894 -24.05 -48.75 -8.20
CA GLU A 894 -23.79 -49.61 -9.36
C GLU A 894 -24.97 -50.55 -9.64
N LEU A 895 -25.14 -51.00 -10.89
CA LEU A 895 -25.65 -52.35 -11.15
C LEU A 895 -25.20 -52.91 -12.52
N VAL A 896 -24.85 -54.20 -12.52
CA VAL A 896 -24.14 -54.90 -13.60
C VAL A 896 -25.05 -55.25 -14.78
N GLY A 897 -24.58 -55.01 -16.02
CA GLY A 897 -25.28 -55.41 -17.26
C GLY A 897 -24.35 -55.65 -18.45
N GLN A 898 -23.93 -56.90 -18.70
CA GLN A 898 -23.07 -57.25 -19.83
C GLN A 898 -23.82 -57.21 -21.18
N ARG A 899 -23.21 -56.62 -22.24
CA ARG A 899 -22.76 -57.34 -23.47
C ARG A 899 -22.26 -56.45 -24.62
N ARG A 900 -21.02 -56.74 -25.04
CA ARG A 900 -20.45 -56.73 -26.41
C ARG A 900 -21.32 -56.16 -27.57
N LEU A 901 -20.81 -55.12 -28.27
CA LEU A 901 -20.19 -55.24 -29.62
C LEU A 901 -19.79 -53.87 -30.22
N GLN A 902 -18.61 -53.79 -30.83
CA GLN A 902 -18.22 -52.75 -31.80
C GLN A 902 -18.45 -53.27 -33.26
N PRO A 903 -18.05 -52.56 -34.34
CA PRO A 903 -18.62 -51.30 -34.87
C PRO A 903 -18.93 -51.42 -36.38
N LYS A 904 -19.41 -50.34 -37.06
CA LYS A 904 -18.97 -49.92 -38.42
C LYS A 904 -19.73 -48.71 -39.04
N ARG A 905 -18.94 -47.71 -39.48
CA ARG A 905 -18.92 -47.05 -40.81
C ARG A 905 -20.24 -46.63 -41.52
N LEU A 906 -20.42 -45.30 -41.71
CA LEU A 906 -20.37 -44.53 -43.00
C LEU A 906 -21.22 -44.96 -44.23
N PRO A 907 -21.52 -44.09 -45.25
CA PRO A 907 -21.30 -42.62 -45.40
C PRO A 907 -22.46 -41.80 -46.06
N HIS A 908 -22.19 -40.50 -46.29
CA HIS A 908 -22.59 -39.64 -47.45
C HIS A 908 -23.91 -38.82 -47.52
N ARG A 909 -23.69 -37.48 -47.56
CA ARG A 909 -24.20 -36.46 -48.52
C ARG A 909 -25.72 -36.36 -48.81
N ARG A 910 -26.30 -35.17 -48.51
CA ARG A 910 -26.56 -34.14 -49.56
C ARG A 910 -26.88 -32.74 -49.01
N VAL A 911 -26.70 -31.75 -49.89
CA VAL A 911 -26.84 -30.29 -49.72
C VAL A 911 -28.30 -29.85 -49.51
N GLY A 912 -28.54 -28.80 -48.72
CA GLY A 912 -29.83 -28.06 -48.67
C GLY A 912 -29.81 -26.83 -47.75
N GLN A 913 -29.82 -25.62 -48.32
CA GLN A 913 -29.87 -24.35 -47.57
C GLN A 913 -31.27 -24.03 -47.00
N ARG A 914 -31.36 -23.45 -45.79
CA ARG A 914 -31.85 -22.06 -45.50
C ARG A 914 -32.39 -21.86 -44.06
N LEU A 915 -32.43 -20.58 -43.65
CA LEU A 915 -33.28 -19.98 -42.60
C LEU A 915 -32.97 -20.32 -41.13
N ASN A 916 -31.89 -19.73 -40.60
CA ASN A 916 -31.84 -19.40 -39.17
C ASN A 916 -32.71 -18.17 -38.88
N ARG A 917 -33.69 -18.28 -37.96
CA ARG A 917 -34.41 -17.13 -37.39
C ARG A 917 -33.66 -16.65 -36.15
N ARG A 918 -33.32 -15.35 -36.09
CA ARG A 918 -32.87 -14.71 -34.84
C ARG A 918 -33.96 -14.87 -33.76
N ARG A 919 -33.58 -15.32 -32.57
CA ARG A 919 -34.38 -15.14 -31.34
C ARG A 919 -33.80 -13.96 -30.57
N THR A 920 -34.47 -12.82 -30.64
CA THR A 920 -34.23 -11.73 -29.70
C THR A 920 -34.82 -12.15 -28.34
N VAL A 921 -34.01 -12.15 -27.29
CA VAL A 921 -34.50 -12.28 -25.91
C VAL A 921 -34.69 -10.87 -25.37
N VAL A 922 -35.88 -10.59 -24.83
CA VAL A 922 -36.23 -9.31 -24.21
C VAL A 922 -36.18 -9.50 -22.70
N HIS A 923 -35.33 -8.74 -22.00
CA HIS A 923 -35.35 -8.70 -20.55
C HIS A 923 -36.54 -7.86 -20.07
N VAL A 924 -37.34 -8.45 -19.17
CA VAL A 924 -38.49 -7.78 -18.54
C VAL A 924 -38.06 -7.25 -17.18
N ARG A 925 -38.06 -5.92 -17.01
CA ARG A 925 -37.80 -5.26 -15.73
C ARG A 925 -39.04 -5.39 -14.83
N LEU A 926 -38.87 -5.87 -13.60
CA LEU A 926 -39.95 -6.07 -12.63
C LEU A 926 -40.01 -4.89 -11.65
N GLU A 927 -40.93 -3.96 -11.87
CA GLU A 927 -41.29 -2.94 -10.88
C GLU A 927 -42.19 -3.55 -9.79
N ARG A 928 -41.97 -3.15 -8.52
CA ARG A 928 -42.93 -3.37 -7.43
C ARG A 928 -43.41 -2.04 -6.87
N ARG A 929 -44.68 -1.70 -7.12
CA ARG A 929 -45.39 -0.70 -6.33
C ARG A 929 -45.67 -1.23 -4.92
N VAL A 930 -45.66 -0.31 -3.96
CA VAL A 930 -46.42 -0.41 -2.71
C VAL A 930 -47.25 0.87 -2.61
N GLU A 931 -48.55 0.75 -2.32
CA GLU A 931 -49.45 1.87 -2.05
C GLU A 931 -50.04 1.74 -0.64
N LEU A 932 -50.08 2.85 0.11
CA LEU A 932 -50.92 3.19 1.28
C LEU A 932 -50.23 4.35 2.04
N GLY A 933 -50.86 5.48 2.41
CA GLY A 933 -52.20 5.96 2.07
C GLY A 933 -52.64 7.19 2.89
N GLY A 934 -52.72 8.38 2.26
CA GLY A 934 -53.20 9.63 2.86
C GLY A 934 -52.12 10.47 3.59
N ARG A 935 -52.27 11.79 3.75
CA ARG A 935 -53.39 12.72 3.44
C ARG A 935 -52.92 13.95 2.63
N SER A 936 -53.90 14.68 2.08
CA SER A 936 -53.72 15.81 1.17
C SER A 936 -53.43 17.16 1.84
N LEU A 937 -52.78 18.06 1.10
CA LEU A 937 -53.33 19.41 0.87
C LEU A 937 -52.97 19.91 -0.56
N HIS A 938 -53.87 20.66 -1.18
CA HIS A 938 -53.74 21.13 -2.56
C HIS A 938 -53.11 22.52 -2.65
N ARG A 939 -52.27 22.74 -3.67
CA ARG A 939 -52.53 23.79 -4.67
C ARG A 939 -51.92 23.45 -6.03
N GLN A 940 -52.70 23.67 -7.09
CA GLN A 940 -52.30 23.43 -8.48
C GLN A 940 -51.64 24.69 -9.08
N ARG A 941 -50.71 24.48 -10.02
CA ARG A 941 -50.71 25.20 -11.31
C ARG A 941 -50.12 24.29 -12.40
N ARG A 942 -50.79 24.22 -13.56
CA ARG A 942 -50.30 23.54 -14.77
C ARG A 942 -49.56 24.53 -15.66
N VAL A 943 -48.49 24.07 -16.32
CA VAL A 943 -48.20 24.39 -17.73
C VAL A 943 -47.89 23.05 -18.42
N THR A 944 -48.12 22.95 -19.73
CA THR A 944 -48.00 21.70 -20.49
C THR A 944 -46.86 21.81 -21.51
N VAL A 945 -46.09 20.74 -21.70
CA VAL A 945 -45.02 20.64 -22.70
C VAL A 945 -45.58 20.14 -24.04
N GLN A 946 -45.05 20.65 -25.16
CA GLN A 946 -45.26 20.05 -26.48
C GLN A 946 -44.04 20.30 -27.40
N LEU A 947 -43.58 19.24 -28.07
CA LEU A 947 -42.56 19.24 -29.14
C LEU A 947 -43.22 19.61 -30.50
N PRO A 948 -42.44 19.88 -31.57
CA PRO A 948 -42.16 18.80 -32.53
C PRO A 948 -40.83 18.89 -33.32
N ASP A 949 -40.56 17.86 -34.13
CA ASP A 949 -39.33 17.62 -34.91
C ASP A 949 -39.36 18.11 -36.40
N GLU A 950 -38.18 18.02 -37.04
CA GLU A 950 -37.83 17.85 -38.48
C GLU A 950 -38.73 18.32 -39.66
N GLN A 951 -38.12 18.96 -40.68
CA GLN A 951 -37.85 18.31 -42.00
C GLN A 951 -37.04 19.17 -43.02
N GLU A 952 -36.41 18.51 -44.00
CA GLU A 952 -35.61 19.11 -45.10
C GLU A 952 -36.44 19.75 -46.24
N ARG A 953 -35.79 20.58 -47.11
CA ARG A 953 -35.80 20.44 -48.61
C ARG A 953 -34.99 21.50 -49.43
N ARG A 954 -34.02 21.00 -50.23
CA ARG A 954 -33.68 21.33 -51.65
C ARG A 954 -33.48 22.79 -52.16
N HIS A 955 -32.23 23.09 -52.61
CA HIS A 955 -31.74 23.65 -53.92
C HIS A 955 -32.65 24.49 -54.90
N PRO A 956 -32.09 25.30 -55.86
CA PRO A 956 -30.72 25.86 -56.06
C PRO A 956 -30.63 27.33 -56.65
N HIS A 957 -29.41 27.73 -57.09
CA HIS A 957 -29.05 28.68 -58.20
C HIS A 957 -28.76 30.21 -58.02
N ALA A 958 -27.50 30.58 -58.33
CA ALA A 958 -27.07 31.54 -59.38
C ALA A 958 -26.57 33.00 -59.10
N ARG A 959 -25.27 33.20 -59.42
CA ARG A 959 -24.64 34.29 -60.23
C ARG A 959 -24.23 35.68 -59.66
N ASN A 960 -23.02 36.09 -60.12
CA ASN A 960 -22.50 37.43 -60.50
C ASN A 960 -21.64 38.31 -59.52
N HIS A 961 -20.40 38.56 -59.98
CA HIS A 961 -19.46 39.66 -59.68
C HIS A 961 -19.91 41.01 -60.34
N PRO A 962 -19.43 42.24 -59.95
CA PRO A 962 -18.05 42.72 -60.29
C PRO A 962 -17.35 43.93 -59.56
N ARG A 963 -16.03 43.77 -59.28
CA ARG A 963 -14.86 44.68 -59.54
C ARG A 963 -14.68 46.12 -58.95
N LEU A 964 -13.38 46.54 -58.89
CA LEU A 964 -12.77 47.90 -58.74
C LEU A 964 -12.61 48.43 -57.27
N ARG A 965 -11.52 49.05 -56.74
CA ARG A 965 -10.12 49.51 -57.09
C ARG A 965 -9.32 49.70 -55.76
N GLY A 966 -7.98 49.85 -55.63
CA GLY A 966 -6.82 49.53 -56.49
C GLY A 966 -5.64 50.56 -56.57
N ARG A 967 -4.46 50.32 -55.90
CA ARG A 967 -3.03 50.72 -56.22
C ARG A 967 -2.18 51.53 -55.19
N ARG A 968 -0.95 51.02 -54.86
CA ARG A 968 0.45 51.56 -55.05
C ARG A 968 1.46 50.58 -54.35
N LEU A 969 2.61 50.07 -54.87
CA LEU A 969 3.89 50.59 -55.47
C LEU A 969 4.91 51.13 -54.42
N LEU A 970 6.23 50.78 -54.32
CA LEU A 970 7.28 50.02 -55.08
C LEU A 970 7.79 48.75 -54.29
N VAL A 971 8.71 47.82 -54.66
CA VAL A 971 9.56 47.43 -55.85
C VAL A 971 11.13 47.59 -55.77
N ARG A 972 11.89 46.51 -55.43
CA ARG A 972 13.28 46.08 -55.89
C ARG A 972 13.70 44.73 -55.21
N ARG A 973 13.94 43.59 -55.90
CA ARG A 973 15.15 43.04 -56.62
C ARG A 973 16.39 42.79 -55.70
N ARG A 974 17.15 41.65 -55.72
CA ARG A 974 17.35 40.43 -56.57
C ARG A 974 17.46 39.18 -55.64
N HIS A 975 17.32 37.88 -55.96
CA HIS A 975 17.42 37.02 -57.17
C HIS A 975 18.83 36.46 -57.53
N ARG A 976 19.12 35.20 -57.13
CA ARG A 976 19.84 34.19 -57.95
C ARG A 976 19.73 32.75 -57.39
N LEU A 977 20.08 31.78 -58.24
CA LEU A 977 19.98 30.32 -58.09
C LEU A 977 21.32 29.68 -58.50
N LEU A 978 21.71 28.50 -57.96
CA LEU A 978 22.29 27.36 -58.72
C LEU A 978 22.75 26.17 -57.84
N LEU A 979 22.75 24.97 -58.43
CA LEU A 979 23.41 23.75 -57.92
C LEU A 979 24.80 23.57 -58.54
N HIS A 980 25.71 22.85 -57.84
CA HIS A 980 26.67 21.83 -58.32
C HIS A 980 27.15 21.05 -57.08
N LEU A 981 27.22 19.71 -56.97
CA LEU A 981 27.81 18.62 -57.79
C LEU A 981 29.34 18.42 -57.62
N ARG A 982 29.71 17.29 -56.96
CA ARG A 982 30.94 16.47 -57.16
C ARG A 982 32.29 17.10 -56.71
N GLU A 983 33.39 16.37 -56.44
CA GLU A 983 33.67 14.90 -56.46
C GLU A 983 34.84 14.46 -55.52
N ARG A 984 34.69 13.31 -54.84
CA ARG A 984 35.60 12.14 -54.74
C ARG A 984 37.11 12.19 -54.31
N ARG A 985 37.51 11.07 -53.66
CA ARG A 985 38.84 10.35 -53.65
C ARG A 985 39.95 10.92 -52.71
N HIS A 986 40.92 10.15 -52.18
CA HIS A 986 41.27 8.70 -52.34
C HIS A 986 42.18 8.13 -51.20
N ARG A 987 41.90 6.89 -50.72
CA ARG A 987 42.85 5.83 -50.24
C ARG A 987 43.79 6.17 -49.04
N GLN A 988 44.49 5.27 -48.32
CA GLN A 988 44.78 3.80 -48.40
C GLN A 988 44.50 3.16 -47.02
N ARG A 989 43.86 1.98 -46.87
CA ARG A 989 44.40 0.59 -46.92
C ARG A 989 45.61 0.26 -45.99
N LEU A 990 45.32 -0.46 -44.88
CA LEU A 990 45.76 -1.83 -44.48
C LEU A 990 47.13 -2.39 -44.97
N PRO A 991 47.84 -3.25 -44.21
CA PRO A 991 47.27 -4.35 -43.40
C PRO A 991 47.91 -4.64 -42.01
N ALA A 992 47.42 -5.70 -41.35
CA ALA A 992 47.81 -6.19 -40.02
C ALA A 992 49.04 -7.13 -40.00
N LEU A 993 49.55 -7.44 -38.79
CA LEU A 993 50.25 -8.70 -38.46
C LEU A 993 50.29 -8.99 -36.94
N GLN A 994 50.20 -10.27 -36.59
CA GLN A 994 50.40 -10.91 -35.27
C GLN A 994 51.70 -11.80 -35.38
N PRO A 995 52.14 -12.64 -34.41
CA PRO A 995 51.81 -12.81 -32.98
C PRO A 995 53.09 -13.01 -32.09
N HIS A 996 52.94 -13.75 -30.96
CA HIS A 996 53.94 -14.37 -30.04
C HIS A 996 54.33 -13.56 -28.78
N LEU A 997 54.16 -14.06 -27.54
CA LEU A 997 54.61 -15.29 -26.82
C LEU A 997 56.06 -15.24 -26.29
N LEU A 998 56.21 -15.16 -24.95
CA LEU A 998 56.83 -16.24 -24.15
C LEU A 998 56.83 -16.00 -22.62
N ARG A 999 56.85 -17.11 -21.85
CA ARG A 999 57.03 -17.16 -20.39
C ARG A 999 58.52 -17.14 -20.01
N ARG A 1000 58.90 -16.65 -18.81
CA ARG A 1000 59.65 -17.46 -17.80
C ARG A 1000 59.86 -16.82 -16.40
N LYS A 1001 59.63 -17.67 -15.39
CA LYS A 1001 60.03 -17.58 -13.96
C LYS A 1001 61.57 -17.74 -13.79
N PRO A 1002 62.14 -17.86 -12.55
CA PRO A 1002 62.21 -16.91 -11.41
C PRO A 1002 63.65 -16.85 -10.79
N ARG A 1003 63.87 -16.16 -9.65
CA ARG A 1003 64.91 -16.39 -8.58
C ARG A 1003 65.02 -15.15 -7.65
N VAL A 1004 65.51 -15.18 -6.39
CA VAL A 1004 65.62 -16.23 -5.35
C VAL A 1004 65.84 -15.59 -3.95
N THR A 1005 65.42 -16.26 -2.88
CA THR A 1005 65.67 -16.05 -1.43
C THR A 1005 66.24 -14.71 -0.89
N GLY A 1006 65.51 -14.07 0.02
CA GLY A 1006 66.02 -13.22 1.10
C GLY A 1006 65.48 -13.70 2.46
N ARG A 1007 66.23 -13.55 3.56
CA ARG A 1007 65.95 -14.20 4.86
C ARG A 1007 65.96 -13.19 5.99
N SER A 1008 64.91 -13.17 6.84
CA SER A 1008 64.84 -12.70 8.26
C SER A 1008 65.51 -11.34 8.63
N ASN A 1009 64.93 -10.46 9.44
CA ASN A 1009 64.15 -10.74 10.65
C ASN A 1009 63.55 -9.45 11.25
N ARG A 1010 62.45 -9.56 12.02
CA ARG A 1010 61.93 -8.61 13.04
C ARG A 1010 61.73 -7.12 12.67
N GLY A 1011 60.48 -6.65 12.75
CA GLY A 1011 60.15 -5.21 12.72
C GLY A 1011 58.64 -4.91 12.78
N LYS A 1012 58.04 -5.03 13.96
CA LYS A 1012 56.80 -4.31 14.37
C LYS A 1012 57.22 -3.03 15.12
N PRO A 1013 56.36 -2.01 15.33
CA PRO A 1013 54.89 -2.04 15.25
C PRO A 1013 54.26 -0.86 14.45
N ASP A 1014 52.92 -0.83 14.48
CA ASP A 1014 51.97 0.29 14.26
C ASP A 1014 52.03 1.10 12.94
N ARG A 1015 50.90 1.47 12.31
CA ARG A 1015 49.48 1.21 12.64
C ARG A 1015 48.86 0.24 11.63
#